data_AF-D2QTG5-F1
#
_entry.id   AF-D2QTG5-F1
#
_cell.length_a   1.000
_cell.length_b   1.000
_cell.length_c   1.000
_cell.angle_alpha   90.00
_cell.angle_beta   90.00
_cell.angle_gamma   90.00
#
_symmetry.space_group_name_H-M   'P 1'
#
loop_
_entity.id
_entity.type
_entity.pdbx_description
1 polymer ?
#
loop_
_entity_poly.entity_id
_entity_poly.type
_entity_poly.pdbx_seq_one_letter_code
_entity_poly.pdbx_strand_id
1 'polypeptide(L)'
;MKKLLTIPGLLLALFFPLSSALAQRPATKEDYYRIVTLPIPETIKLEVGGLAPLPDGRLAACTRRGEVWIISNPYMQGSRVPTYKKFASGLHEPLGLMWHPKGYFLCTQRGEVTKLVDNDGDDVADEYSSFYKWPLSGNYHEYSYGPVLLPDGDMIITLNLDWIGYGASLAKWRGWMLKLTEKGEMTPWATGLRSPAGFGILHDGSIFYTENQGDWVGSGRMTNLTKGAFAGNPAGLRWSGEPGSPLSLKPEDVPSTGKPMFEVAKTVKELKVPAVWFPHTLMGISTSDFKEDTTKGAFGPFAGQLFVGDQGHSKIMRVALEKVNGEWQGACFPFREGFQSGIIRTVWGQDGSMFVGMTSRGWAATGKDPYGIQRLVWTGKMPFEMKTITSKPDGFEVTFTAPVDRKTAESYSLNSFTYKYHRTYGSPIENARPVPIRGIVVAPDGMSARIVADTVLREGYIHEVKAEGVRSASGMPLLHSVGYYTLNAIAPGEKLTLPARAVAMAKHDHAEMMATEKKAAATTSKNVKSVNAKRTVAMPADWANGPDQTLTVGTKPGLKFDTDKLEVKAGSRIKLVFNNNDDMLHNFVITKPGAANAVGDAALRLNLNGPKMNYVPATPNVLYHTNILQPETSETIYFQAPTEPGDYQFVCSFPGHSSLMQGTLKVVK
;
A
#
# COMPACT_ATOMS: atom_id res chain seq x y z
N MET A 1 8.90 70.13 -65.70
CA MET A 1 9.28 69.15 -66.74
C MET A 1 9.84 67.93 -65.99
N LYS A 2 9.36 66.69 -66.03
CA LYS A 2 8.56 65.88 -66.96
C LYS A 2 7.68 64.91 -66.13
N LYS A 3 6.48 64.58 -66.64
CA LYS A 3 5.68 63.40 -66.22
C LYS A 3 6.21 62.15 -66.93
N LEU A 4 6.10 60.96 -66.30
CA LEU A 4 5.74 59.65 -66.89
C LEU A 4 5.66 58.62 -65.71
N LEU A 5 4.46 58.19 -65.29
CA LEU A 5 3.77 56.91 -65.60
C LEU A 5 4.55 55.62 -65.30
N THR A 6 4.04 54.81 -64.35
CA THR A 6 4.01 53.32 -64.38
C THR A 6 3.13 52.71 -63.27
N ILE A 7 2.01 52.09 -63.71
CA ILE A 7 1.33 50.82 -63.33
C ILE A 7 1.37 50.32 -61.85
N PRO A 8 0.21 50.02 -61.21
CA PRO A 8 0.18 49.27 -59.95
C PRO A 8 0.15 47.74 -60.19
N GLY A 9 1.08 47.02 -59.57
CA GLY A 9 1.12 45.56 -59.52
C GLY A 9 0.14 44.99 -58.50
N LEU A 10 -0.64 44.00 -58.93
CA LEU A 10 -1.57 43.21 -58.13
C LEU A 10 -0.79 42.23 -57.25
N LEU A 11 -0.81 42.41 -55.91
CA LEU A 11 -0.26 41.43 -54.96
C LEU A 11 -1.38 40.49 -54.50
N LEU A 12 -1.30 39.23 -54.93
CA LEU A 12 -2.15 38.13 -54.49
C LEU A 12 -1.63 37.61 -53.13
N ALA A 13 -2.33 37.89 -52.03
CA ALA A 13 -1.99 37.38 -50.71
C ALA A 13 -2.61 35.98 -50.50
N LEU A 14 -1.77 34.94 -50.51
CA LEU A 14 -2.13 33.57 -50.13
C LEU A 14 -2.26 33.50 -48.59
N PHE A 15 -3.50 33.35 -48.10
CA PHE A 15 -3.78 32.99 -46.71
C PHE A 15 -3.58 31.48 -46.53
N PHE A 16 -2.53 31.08 -45.80
CA PHE A 16 -2.42 29.75 -45.20
C PHE A 16 -3.04 29.77 -43.80
N PRO A 17 -4.00 28.89 -43.47
CA PRO A 17 -4.47 28.76 -42.10
C PRO A 17 -3.40 28.03 -41.28
N LEU A 18 -2.80 28.72 -40.31
CA LEU A 18 -2.03 28.07 -39.26
C LEU A 18 -3.00 27.30 -38.35
N SER A 19 -3.16 26.01 -38.61
CA SER A 19 -3.71 25.07 -37.63
C SER A 19 -2.65 24.81 -36.56
N SER A 20 -2.66 25.60 -35.48
CA SER A 20 -1.89 25.28 -34.28
C SER A 20 -2.53 24.07 -33.59
N ALA A 21 -1.97 22.88 -33.82
CA ALA A 21 -2.27 21.70 -33.02
C ALA A 21 -1.77 21.95 -31.58
N LEU A 22 -2.67 22.35 -30.69
CA LEU A 22 -2.43 22.31 -29.25
C LEU A 22 -2.19 20.84 -28.86
N ALA A 23 -0.94 20.48 -28.59
CA ALA A 23 -0.60 19.18 -28.04
C ALA A 23 -1.33 19.02 -26.70
N GLN A 24 -2.31 18.12 -26.66
CA GLN A 24 -3.08 17.82 -25.46
C GLN A 24 -2.16 17.14 -24.44
N ARG A 25 -2.08 17.67 -23.21
CA ARG A 25 -1.24 17.08 -22.15
C ARG A 25 -1.64 15.60 -21.92
N PRO A 26 -0.70 14.72 -21.55
CA PRO A 26 -1.03 13.35 -21.19
C PRO A 26 -2.13 13.29 -20.12
N ALA A 27 -3.08 12.36 -20.29
CA ALA A 27 -4.12 12.14 -19.30
C ALA A 27 -3.49 11.65 -17.98
N THR A 28 -3.98 12.18 -16.88
CA THR A 28 -3.54 11.85 -15.52
C THR A 28 -4.69 11.25 -14.71
N LYS A 29 -4.39 10.70 -13.54
CA LYS A 29 -5.40 10.07 -12.67
C LYS A 29 -6.52 11.05 -12.27
N GLU A 30 -6.18 12.34 -12.10
CA GLU A 30 -7.12 13.41 -11.75
C GLU A 30 -8.16 13.69 -12.85
N ASP A 31 -7.82 13.38 -14.12
CA ASP A 31 -8.75 13.54 -15.24
C ASP A 31 -9.91 12.53 -15.17
N TYR A 32 -9.77 11.45 -14.40
CA TYR A 32 -10.74 10.37 -14.26
C TYR A 32 -11.35 10.32 -12.86
N TYR A 33 -10.54 10.50 -11.81
CA TYR A 33 -10.96 10.45 -10.41
C TYR A 33 -10.39 11.64 -9.63
N ARG A 34 -11.27 12.57 -9.26
CA ARG A 34 -10.92 13.80 -8.54
C ARG A 34 -10.95 13.59 -7.04
N ILE A 35 -9.98 14.17 -6.35
CA ILE A 35 -9.97 14.23 -4.88
C ILE A 35 -10.53 15.59 -4.46
N VAL A 36 -11.61 15.59 -3.70
CA VAL A 36 -12.28 16.80 -3.21
C VAL A 36 -12.13 16.89 -1.69
N THR A 37 -11.45 17.92 -1.20
CA THR A 37 -11.28 18.16 0.24
C THR A 37 -12.51 18.79 0.84
N LEU A 38 -13.01 18.20 1.93
CA LEU A 38 -14.02 18.83 2.78
C LEU A 38 -13.28 19.78 3.73
N PRO A 39 -13.59 21.09 3.73
CA PRO A 39 -12.95 22.02 4.64
C PRO A 39 -13.36 21.72 6.09
N ILE A 40 -12.37 21.57 6.96
CA ILE A 40 -12.57 21.32 8.39
C ILE A 40 -12.27 22.63 9.14
N PRO A 41 -13.13 23.10 10.06
CA PRO A 41 -12.82 24.25 10.92
C PRO A 41 -11.52 24.04 11.70
N GLU A 42 -10.67 25.07 11.81
CA GLU A 42 -9.34 24.98 12.44
C GLU A 42 -9.39 24.51 13.92
N THR A 43 -10.53 24.71 14.58
CA THR A 43 -10.77 24.28 15.96
C THR A 43 -11.04 22.78 16.10
N ILE A 44 -11.26 22.06 14.99
CA ILE A 44 -11.62 20.64 14.99
C ILE A 44 -10.45 19.81 14.49
N LYS A 45 -9.91 18.96 15.38
CA LYS A 45 -8.90 17.95 15.03
C LYS A 45 -9.57 16.64 14.72
N LEU A 46 -10.00 16.47 13.46
CA LEU A 46 -10.92 15.39 13.11
C LEU A 46 -10.32 13.99 13.26
N GLU A 47 -9.02 13.80 12.99
CA GLU A 47 -8.27 12.53 13.20
C GLU A 47 -9.14 11.26 13.03
N VAL A 48 -9.73 11.08 11.84
CA VAL A 48 -10.87 10.17 11.65
C VAL A 48 -10.52 8.74 12.06
N GLY A 49 -11.32 8.18 12.97
CA GLY A 49 -11.27 6.77 13.39
C GLY A 49 -12.42 5.92 12.82
N GLY A 50 -13.53 6.54 12.43
CA GLY A 50 -14.74 5.88 11.91
C GLY A 50 -15.58 6.85 11.10
N LEU A 51 -16.30 6.35 10.10
CA LEU A 51 -17.21 7.12 9.26
C LEU A 51 -18.55 6.37 9.15
N ALA A 52 -19.66 7.08 9.22
CA ALA A 52 -21.00 6.53 9.06
C ALA A 52 -21.88 7.46 8.20
N PRO A 53 -22.25 7.06 6.97
CA PRO A 53 -23.27 7.77 6.20
C PRO A 53 -24.61 7.72 6.92
N LEU A 54 -25.32 8.85 6.99
CA LEU A 54 -26.65 8.93 7.59
C LEU A 54 -27.74 8.86 6.51
N PRO A 55 -28.95 8.36 6.82
CA PRO A 55 -30.04 8.24 5.85
C PRO A 55 -30.45 9.57 5.20
N ASP A 56 -30.31 10.67 5.92
CA ASP A 56 -30.67 12.03 5.49
C ASP A 56 -29.61 12.73 4.61
N GLY A 57 -28.53 12.03 4.25
CA GLY A 57 -27.46 12.59 3.42
C GLY A 57 -26.37 13.33 4.21
N ARG A 58 -26.45 13.37 5.54
CA ARG A 58 -25.32 13.80 6.38
C ARG A 58 -24.29 12.67 6.51
N LEU A 59 -23.12 13.02 7.05
CA LEU A 59 -22.05 12.07 7.33
C LEU A 59 -21.63 12.23 8.78
N ALA A 60 -21.48 11.15 9.53
CA ALA A 60 -20.90 11.19 10.86
C ALA A 60 -19.45 10.69 10.86
N ALA A 61 -18.62 11.23 11.73
CA ALA A 61 -17.23 10.82 11.91
C ALA A 61 -16.90 10.71 13.40
N CYS A 62 -16.29 9.60 13.82
CA CYS A 62 -15.65 9.52 15.13
C CYS A 62 -14.17 9.84 15.02
N THR A 63 -13.59 10.42 16.08
CA THR A 63 -12.23 10.93 16.11
C THR A 63 -11.39 10.16 17.10
N ARG A 64 -10.09 9.99 16.84
CA ARG A 64 -9.14 9.43 17.83
C ARG A 64 -8.99 10.27 19.10
N ARG A 65 -9.68 11.42 19.18
CA ARG A 65 -9.76 12.28 20.37
C ARG A 65 -10.98 12.00 21.24
N GLY A 66 -11.79 11.00 20.87
CA GLY A 66 -12.91 10.57 21.71
C GLY A 66 -14.21 11.29 21.42
N GLU A 67 -14.38 11.81 20.21
CA GLU A 67 -15.55 12.59 19.81
C GLU A 67 -16.30 11.92 18.65
N VAL A 68 -17.59 12.23 18.51
CA VAL A 68 -18.39 11.96 17.31
C VAL A 68 -18.93 13.28 16.81
N TRP A 69 -18.79 13.52 15.51
CA TRP A 69 -19.24 14.73 14.83
C TRP A 69 -20.23 14.38 13.72
N ILE A 70 -21.32 15.13 13.62
CA ILE A 70 -22.22 15.12 12.47
C ILE A 70 -21.81 16.24 11.51
N ILE A 71 -21.58 15.86 10.26
CA ILE A 71 -21.13 16.72 9.17
C ILE A 71 -22.32 16.94 8.23
N SER A 72 -22.80 18.17 8.19
CA SER A 72 -23.88 18.59 7.29
C SER A 72 -23.32 19.08 5.96
N ASN A 73 -24.08 18.88 4.87
CA ASN A 73 -23.66 19.15 3.49
C ASN A 73 -22.28 18.53 3.13
N PRO A 74 -22.00 17.25 3.44
CA PRO A 74 -20.70 16.65 3.15
C PRO A 74 -20.45 16.51 1.64
N TYR A 75 -21.51 16.63 0.83
CA TYR A 75 -21.41 16.61 -0.62
C TYR A 75 -21.06 17.96 -1.25
N MET A 76 -21.02 19.04 -0.46
CA MET A 76 -20.74 20.41 -0.91
C MET A 76 -21.66 20.84 -2.06
N GLN A 77 -22.95 20.54 -1.94
CA GLN A 77 -23.95 20.98 -2.91
C GLN A 77 -24.23 22.48 -2.73
N GLY A 78 -24.37 23.20 -3.85
CA GLY A 78 -24.56 24.65 -3.87
C GLY A 78 -23.32 25.43 -3.43
N SER A 79 -23.51 26.61 -2.84
CA SER A 79 -22.43 27.50 -2.37
C SER A 79 -22.08 27.35 -0.88
N ARG A 80 -22.78 26.45 -0.16
CA ARG A 80 -22.58 26.27 1.29
C ARG A 80 -21.43 25.31 1.56
N VAL A 81 -20.56 25.68 2.50
CA VAL A 81 -19.53 24.77 3.02
C VAL A 81 -20.11 23.77 4.02
N PRO A 82 -19.46 22.62 4.26
CA PRO A 82 -19.88 21.70 5.31
C PRO A 82 -19.84 22.36 6.70
N THR A 83 -20.77 21.96 7.57
CA THR A 83 -20.79 22.36 8.99
C THR A 83 -20.68 21.13 9.88
N TYR A 84 -20.10 21.32 11.06
CA TYR A 84 -19.75 20.26 11.99
C TYR A 84 -20.44 20.50 13.33
N LYS A 85 -21.27 19.56 13.76
CA LYS A 85 -21.91 19.57 15.08
C LYS A 85 -21.38 18.40 15.90
N LYS A 86 -20.93 18.68 17.13
CA LYS A 86 -20.46 17.62 18.02
C LYS A 86 -21.67 16.87 18.56
N PHE A 87 -21.74 15.57 18.27
CA PHE A 87 -22.78 14.67 18.74
C PHE A 87 -22.40 14.02 20.06
N ALA A 88 -21.16 13.57 20.21
CA ALA A 88 -20.68 12.89 21.42
C ALA A 88 -19.24 13.24 21.77
N SER A 89 -18.86 13.05 23.03
CA SER A 89 -17.47 13.19 23.52
C SER A 89 -17.18 12.25 24.70
N GLY A 90 -15.90 12.10 25.08
CA GLY A 90 -15.49 11.27 26.22
C GLY A 90 -15.21 9.80 25.90
N LEU A 91 -15.13 9.43 24.62
CA LEU A 91 -14.81 8.06 24.19
C LEU A 91 -13.28 7.79 24.22
N HIS A 92 -12.89 6.56 24.51
CA HIS A 92 -11.47 6.16 24.58
C HIS A 92 -10.93 5.73 23.21
N GLU A 93 -10.46 6.70 22.43
CA GLU A 93 -9.87 6.51 21.09
C GLU A 93 -10.74 5.60 20.18
N PRO A 94 -11.92 6.07 19.77
CA PRO A 94 -12.81 5.31 18.91
C PRO A 94 -12.22 5.12 17.52
N LEU A 95 -12.27 3.88 17.02
CA LEU A 95 -11.72 3.46 15.73
C LEU A 95 -12.75 2.69 14.88
N GLY A 96 -14.03 2.98 15.12
CA GLY A 96 -15.09 2.74 14.17
C GLY A 96 -16.42 3.28 14.67
N LEU A 97 -17.32 3.50 13.72
CA LEU A 97 -18.59 4.17 13.92
C LEU A 97 -19.60 3.59 12.93
N MET A 98 -20.79 3.29 13.41
CA MET A 98 -21.88 2.78 12.60
C MET A 98 -23.18 3.45 13.02
N TRP A 99 -23.97 3.90 12.05
CA TRP A 99 -25.36 4.27 12.27
C TRP A 99 -26.22 3.01 12.22
N HIS A 100 -26.89 2.69 13.33
CA HIS A 100 -27.79 1.54 13.40
C HIS A 100 -29.13 1.91 12.75
N PRO A 101 -29.77 1.01 11.98
CA PRO A 101 -31.10 1.25 11.39
C PRO A 101 -32.22 1.58 12.39
N LYS A 102 -31.97 1.36 13.69
CA LYS A 102 -32.89 1.66 14.79
C LYS A 102 -32.71 3.08 15.36
N GLY A 103 -31.90 3.94 14.73
CA GLY A 103 -31.82 5.37 15.07
C GLY A 103 -30.78 5.75 16.12
N TYR A 104 -29.68 5.00 16.26
CA TYR A 104 -28.61 5.31 17.21
C TYR A 104 -27.24 4.97 16.63
N PHE A 105 -26.17 5.50 17.24
CA PHE A 105 -24.82 5.10 16.87
C PHE A 105 -24.31 3.94 17.71
N LEU A 106 -23.52 3.06 17.09
CA LEU A 106 -22.60 2.18 17.78
C LEU A 106 -21.17 2.59 17.43
N CYS A 107 -20.35 2.77 18.46
CA CYS A 107 -18.97 3.23 18.33
C CYS A 107 -18.03 2.27 19.05
N THR A 108 -17.08 1.68 18.32
CA THR A 108 -16.06 0.84 18.94
C THR A 108 -14.90 1.71 19.42
N GLN A 109 -14.69 1.68 20.73
CA GLN A 109 -13.55 2.26 21.43
C GLN A 109 -12.68 1.16 22.02
N ARG A 110 -11.55 1.51 22.64
CA ARG A 110 -10.52 0.53 23.04
C ARG A 110 -11.05 -0.67 23.80
N GLY A 111 -11.92 -0.47 24.79
CA GLY A 111 -12.43 -1.52 25.69
C GLY A 111 -13.88 -1.96 25.46
N GLU A 112 -14.61 -1.33 24.54
CA GLU A 112 -16.03 -1.64 24.38
C GLU A 112 -16.61 -1.17 23.03
N VAL A 113 -17.78 -1.71 22.70
CA VAL A 113 -18.73 -1.07 21.79
C VAL A 113 -19.69 -0.24 22.63
N THR A 114 -19.79 1.05 22.36
CA THR A 114 -20.69 1.98 23.05
C THR A 114 -21.85 2.34 22.15
N LYS A 115 -23.06 2.27 22.70
CA LYS A 115 -24.28 2.79 22.11
C LYS A 115 -24.45 4.25 22.53
N LEU A 116 -24.71 5.10 21.55
CA LEU A 116 -24.95 6.54 21.73
C LEU A 116 -26.34 6.87 21.20
N VAL A 117 -27.21 7.41 22.06
CA VAL A 117 -28.62 7.70 21.75
C VAL A 117 -28.89 9.17 21.95
N ASP A 118 -29.58 9.76 20.99
CA ASP A 118 -30.22 11.08 21.05
C ASP A 118 -31.72 10.84 21.28
N ASN A 119 -32.25 11.30 22.40
CA ASN A 119 -33.63 11.05 22.83
C ASN A 119 -34.58 12.20 22.48
N ASP A 120 -34.08 13.39 22.19
CA ASP A 120 -34.88 14.57 21.92
C ASP A 120 -34.76 15.11 20.49
N GLY A 121 -33.89 14.52 19.67
CA GLY A 121 -33.68 14.82 18.27
C GLY A 121 -32.86 16.08 18.04
N ASP A 122 -32.12 16.54 19.04
CA ASP A 122 -31.30 17.74 18.94
C ASP A 122 -29.92 17.48 18.31
N ASP A 123 -29.62 16.28 17.80
CA ASP A 123 -28.31 15.86 17.29
C ASP A 123 -27.18 15.91 18.35
N VAL A 124 -27.49 15.62 19.61
CA VAL A 124 -26.54 15.40 20.71
C VAL A 124 -26.87 14.07 21.41
N ALA A 125 -25.83 13.32 21.80
CA ALA A 125 -26.02 12.08 22.56
C ALA A 125 -26.38 12.40 24.03
N ASP A 126 -27.58 11.96 24.44
CA ASP A 126 -28.06 12.00 25.83
C ASP A 126 -27.63 10.77 26.64
N GLU A 127 -27.57 9.61 25.98
CA GLU A 127 -27.28 8.33 26.63
C GLU A 127 -26.03 7.68 26.06
N TYR A 128 -25.17 7.20 26.98
CA TYR A 128 -24.01 6.38 26.68
C TYR A 128 -24.19 5.05 27.43
N SER A 129 -24.40 3.96 26.69
CA SER A 129 -24.52 2.63 27.27
C SER A 129 -23.57 1.65 26.59
N SER A 130 -22.89 0.84 27.39
CA SER A 130 -21.96 -0.17 26.88
C SER A 130 -22.75 -1.33 26.28
N PHE A 131 -22.61 -1.54 24.97
CA PHE A 131 -23.23 -2.66 24.27
C PHE A 131 -22.50 -3.97 24.57
N TYR A 132 -21.16 -3.94 24.58
CA TYR A 132 -20.33 -5.08 25.00
C TYR A 132 -18.94 -4.60 25.43
N LYS A 133 -18.34 -5.24 26.45
CA LYS A 133 -17.02 -4.87 27.01
C LYS A 133 -16.02 -6.02 26.92
N TRP A 134 -14.74 -5.69 26.76
CA TRP A 134 -13.62 -6.62 26.86
C TRP A 134 -12.48 -6.01 27.70
N PRO A 135 -11.64 -6.85 28.33
CA PRO A 135 -10.54 -6.36 29.16
C PRO A 135 -9.47 -5.62 28.34
N LEU A 136 -8.73 -4.74 29.01
CA LEU A 136 -7.57 -4.03 28.49
C LEU A 136 -6.33 -4.38 29.31
N SER A 137 -5.18 -4.48 28.65
CA SER A 137 -3.86 -4.57 29.31
C SER A 137 -3.29 -3.20 29.67
N GLY A 138 -3.75 -2.15 28.98
CA GLY A 138 -3.20 -0.79 29.05
C GLY A 138 -2.11 -0.52 28.01
N ASN A 139 -1.84 -1.48 27.11
CA ASN A 139 -0.83 -1.31 26.07
C ASN A 139 -1.31 -0.33 24.99
N TYR A 140 -0.39 0.52 24.51
CA TYR A 140 -0.72 1.57 23.55
C TYR A 140 -1.25 1.03 22.21
N HIS A 141 -0.97 -0.23 21.87
CA HIS A 141 -1.33 -0.85 20.60
C HIS A 141 -2.68 -1.63 20.65
N GLU A 142 -3.40 -1.60 21.78
CA GLU A 142 -4.71 -2.23 21.98
C GLU A 142 -5.87 -1.52 21.27
N TYR A 143 -5.79 -1.41 19.95
CA TYR A 143 -6.86 -0.88 19.12
C TYR A 143 -8.02 -1.88 18.98
N SER A 144 -9.22 -1.35 18.81
CA SER A 144 -10.43 -2.12 18.58
C SER A 144 -11.20 -1.47 17.44
N TYR A 145 -11.58 -2.24 16.42
CA TYR A 145 -12.16 -1.71 15.19
C TYR A 145 -13.55 -2.27 14.94
N GLY A 146 -14.43 -1.47 14.33
CA GLY A 146 -15.82 -1.83 14.03
C GLY A 146 -16.85 -0.89 14.66
N PRO A 147 -18.11 -1.31 14.80
CA PRO A 147 -18.67 -2.57 14.30
C PRO A 147 -18.94 -2.52 12.79
N VAL A 148 -19.02 -3.69 12.16
CA VAL A 148 -19.58 -3.86 10.81
C VAL A 148 -20.82 -4.72 10.90
N LEU A 149 -21.97 -4.20 10.46
CA LEU A 149 -23.25 -4.92 10.41
C LEU A 149 -23.23 -6.00 9.33
N LEU A 150 -23.72 -7.18 9.69
CA LEU A 150 -23.94 -8.30 8.80
C LEU A 150 -25.42 -8.37 8.37
N PRO A 151 -25.74 -9.03 7.24
CA PRO A 151 -27.12 -9.16 6.76
C PRO A 151 -28.10 -9.84 7.74
N ASP A 152 -27.58 -10.66 8.67
CA ASP A 152 -28.37 -11.33 9.70
C ASP A 152 -28.65 -10.46 10.95
N GLY A 153 -28.18 -9.21 10.96
CA GLY A 153 -28.31 -8.27 12.08
C GLY A 153 -27.20 -8.36 13.11
N ASP A 154 -26.37 -9.41 13.04
CA ASP A 154 -25.18 -9.51 13.89
C ASP A 154 -24.10 -8.52 13.41
N MET A 155 -23.07 -8.34 14.22
CA MET A 155 -21.96 -7.44 13.93
C MET A 155 -20.63 -8.15 14.10
N ILE A 156 -19.62 -7.75 13.34
CA ILE A 156 -18.23 -8.16 13.54
C ILE A 156 -17.36 -7.02 14.02
N ILE A 157 -16.39 -7.37 14.87
CA ILE A 157 -15.40 -6.48 15.49
C ILE A 157 -14.06 -7.21 15.45
N THR A 158 -12.97 -6.46 15.30
CA THR A 158 -11.62 -7.03 15.39
C THR A 158 -10.82 -6.36 16.48
N LEU A 159 -10.09 -7.16 17.26
CA LEU A 159 -9.24 -6.69 18.34
C LEU A 159 -7.77 -6.85 17.93
N ASN A 160 -7.05 -5.74 17.92
CA ASN A 160 -5.64 -5.66 17.56
C ASN A 160 -4.76 -6.39 18.59
N LEU A 161 -3.55 -6.82 18.20
CA LEU A 161 -2.55 -7.28 19.18
C LEU A 161 -1.89 -6.12 19.89
N ASP A 162 -1.47 -6.36 21.13
CA ASP A 162 -0.56 -5.51 21.89
C ASP A 162 0.83 -5.49 21.22
N TRP A 163 1.64 -4.46 21.54
CA TRP A 163 3.02 -4.37 21.05
C TRP A 163 4.03 -4.32 22.20
N ILE A 164 4.93 -5.31 22.22
CA ILE A 164 6.02 -5.43 23.22
C ILE A 164 7.38 -5.73 22.55
N GLY A 165 7.57 -5.21 21.33
CA GLY A 165 8.67 -5.59 20.43
C GLY A 165 8.30 -6.71 19.44
N TYR A 166 7.16 -7.36 19.67
CA TYR A 166 6.45 -8.25 18.76
C TYR A 166 4.95 -8.21 19.10
N GLY A 167 4.11 -8.77 18.22
CA GLY A 167 2.67 -8.87 18.47
C GLY A 167 2.37 -9.83 19.61
N ALA A 168 1.72 -9.34 20.66
CA ALA A 168 1.34 -10.16 21.81
C ALA A 168 -0.16 -10.03 22.11
N SER A 169 -0.74 -11.07 22.69
CA SER A 169 -2.14 -11.07 23.13
C SER A 169 -2.17 -11.02 24.65
N LEU A 170 -2.05 -9.81 25.21
CA LEU A 170 -1.91 -9.61 26.66
C LEU A 170 -3.26 -9.64 27.38
N ALA A 171 -4.31 -9.13 26.73
CA ALA A 171 -5.69 -9.20 27.20
C ALA A 171 -6.52 -10.22 26.41
N LYS A 172 -7.58 -10.73 27.04
CA LYS A 172 -8.46 -11.75 26.46
C LYS A 172 -9.02 -11.29 25.11
N TRP A 173 -8.93 -12.17 24.12
CA TRP A 173 -9.37 -11.97 22.74
C TRP A 173 -8.58 -10.97 21.89
N ARG A 174 -7.47 -10.39 22.36
CA ARG A 174 -6.57 -9.62 21.49
C ARG A 174 -6.03 -10.52 20.35
N GLY A 175 -6.07 -10.02 19.12
CA GLY A 175 -5.74 -10.79 17.90
C GLY A 175 -6.89 -11.63 17.32
N TRP A 176 -8.14 -11.37 17.75
CA TRP A 176 -9.34 -12.07 17.27
C TRP A 176 -10.31 -11.16 16.52
N MET A 177 -11.04 -11.78 15.58
CA MET A 177 -12.34 -11.31 15.14
C MET A 177 -13.42 -11.92 16.04
N LEU A 178 -14.33 -11.07 16.52
CA LEU A 178 -15.48 -11.44 17.33
C LEU A 178 -16.77 -11.14 16.56
N LYS A 179 -17.80 -11.94 16.77
CA LYS A 179 -19.17 -11.69 16.32
C LYS A 179 -20.03 -11.34 17.52
N LEU A 180 -20.78 -10.24 17.44
CA LEU A 180 -21.76 -9.82 18.44
C LEU A 180 -23.17 -9.94 17.86
N THR A 181 -24.09 -10.55 18.59
CA THR A 181 -25.50 -10.54 18.23
C THR A 181 -26.14 -9.18 18.53
N GLU A 182 -27.33 -8.92 17.97
CA GLU A 182 -28.11 -7.71 18.34
C GLU A 182 -28.39 -7.60 19.84
N LYS A 183 -28.34 -8.72 20.58
CA LYS A 183 -28.55 -8.77 22.03
C LYS A 183 -27.28 -8.51 22.84
N GLY A 184 -26.14 -8.29 22.18
CA GLY A 184 -24.84 -8.12 22.84
C GLY A 184 -24.19 -9.42 23.29
N GLU A 185 -24.60 -10.57 22.73
CA GLU A 185 -23.93 -11.85 23.00
C GLU A 185 -22.70 -12.00 22.08
N MET A 186 -21.56 -12.37 22.65
CA MET A 186 -20.29 -12.45 21.93
C MET A 186 -19.89 -13.89 21.64
N THR A 187 -19.48 -14.14 20.39
CA THR A 187 -18.82 -15.39 20.00
C THR A 187 -17.50 -15.11 19.28
N PRO A 188 -16.40 -15.83 19.62
CA PRO A 188 -15.16 -15.72 18.87
C PRO A 188 -15.32 -16.35 17.47
N TRP A 189 -14.84 -15.66 16.43
CA TRP A 189 -15.04 -16.06 15.03
C TRP A 189 -13.78 -16.65 14.39
N ALA A 190 -12.69 -15.88 14.41
CA ALA A 190 -11.41 -16.25 13.81
C ALA A 190 -10.26 -15.56 14.56
N THR A 191 -9.05 -16.12 14.50
CA THR A 191 -7.88 -15.56 15.20
C THR A 191 -6.66 -15.45 14.30
N GLY A 192 -5.58 -14.91 14.83
CA GLY A 192 -4.30 -14.72 14.17
C GLY A 192 -4.19 -13.42 13.41
N LEU A 193 -5.00 -12.44 13.81
CA LEU A 193 -4.94 -11.07 13.35
C LEU A 193 -3.86 -10.34 14.16
N ARG A 194 -3.05 -9.50 13.50
CA ARG A 194 -2.04 -8.67 14.15
C ARG A 194 -2.52 -7.23 14.25
N SER A 195 -2.79 -6.61 13.11
CA SER A 195 -3.26 -5.23 13.01
C SER A 195 -4.38 -5.06 11.99
N PRO A 196 -5.56 -5.65 12.25
CA PRO A 196 -6.66 -5.78 11.30
C PRO A 196 -7.48 -4.49 11.16
N ALA A 197 -6.86 -3.40 10.73
CA ALA A 197 -7.54 -2.11 10.63
C ALA A 197 -8.68 -2.11 9.59
N GLY A 198 -8.58 -2.92 8.52
CA GLY A 198 -9.62 -3.07 7.52
C GLY A 198 -10.25 -4.46 7.55
N PHE A 199 -11.58 -4.49 7.59
CA PHE A 199 -12.37 -5.71 7.53
C PHE A 199 -13.80 -5.37 7.13
N GLY A 200 -14.50 -6.36 6.60
CA GLY A 200 -15.87 -6.16 6.18
C GLY A 200 -16.47 -7.39 5.53
N ILE A 201 -17.72 -7.24 5.13
CA ILE A 201 -18.48 -8.23 4.39
C ILE A 201 -18.62 -7.79 2.93
N LEU A 202 -18.49 -8.72 2.00
CA LEU A 202 -18.79 -8.51 0.58
C LEU A 202 -20.26 -8.79 0.29
N HIS A 203 -20.75 -8.40 -0.89
CA HIS A 203 -22.14 -8.61 -1.29
C HIS A 203 -22.58 -10.09 -1.28
N ASP A 204 -21.65 -11.02 -1.46
CA ASP A 204 -21.90 -12.47 -1.42
C ASP A 204 -21.95 -13.05 0.01
N GLY A 205 -21.77 -12.20 1.03
CA GLY A 205 -21.76 -12.58 2.44
C GLY A 205 -20.40 -13.03 2.97
N SER A 206 -19.37 -13.07 2.12
CA SER A 206 -18.02 -13.46 2.55
C SER A 206 -17.35 -12.37 3.39
N ILE A 207 -16.70 -12.78 4.49
CA ILE A 207 -15.98 -11.87 5.38
C ILE A 207 -14.51 -11.83 4.98
N PHE A 208 -13.98 -10.63 4.78
CA PHE A 208 -12.58 -10.40 4.49
C PHE A 208 -11.96 -9.44 5.50
N TYR A 209 -10.65 -9.55 5.66
CA TYR A 209 -9.85 -8.56 6.38
C TYR A 209 -8.56 -8.25 5.63
N THR A 210 -8.01 -7.08 5.90
CA THR A 210 -6.70 -6.64 5.45
C THR A 210 -5.73 -6.57 6.63
N GLU A 211 -4.46 -6.81 6.33
CA GLU A 211 -3.39 -6.85 7.32
C GLU A 211 -2.18 -6.03 6.88
N ASN A 212 -1.42 -5.57 7.87
CA ASN A 212 -0.17 -4.85 7.70
C ASN A 212 1.02 -5.80 7.78
N GLN A 213 2.11 -5.42 7.11
CA GLN A 213 3.39 -6.10 7.31
C GLN A 213 3.76 -6.08 8.80
N GLY A 214 4.35 -7.18 9.28
CA GLY A 214 4.75 -7.31 10.67
C GLY A 214 5.28 -8.70 10.99
N ASP A 215 5.41 -9.03 12.28
CA ASP A 215 5.72 -10.39 12.70
C ASP A 215 4.65 -11.36 12.18
N TRP A 216 5.09 -12.47 11.59
CA TRP A 216 4.25 -13.47 10.90
C TRP A 216 3.54 -13.00 9.62
N VAL A 217 3.74 -11.74 9.22
CA VAL A 217 3.10 -11.16 8.05
C VAL A 217 4.15 -10.56 7.12
N GLY A 218 4.52 -11.31 6.08
CA GLY A 218 5.59 -10.93 5.16
C GLY A 218 5.36 -9.61 4.40
N SER A 219 4.11 -9.31 4.06
CA SER A 219 3.68 -8.10 3.37
C SER A 219 2.21 -7.82 3.66
N GLY A 220 1.73 -6.61 3.34
CA GLY A 220 0.30 -6.32 3.40
C GLY A 220 -0.52 -7.34 2.58
N ARG A 221 -1.72 -7.67 3.04
CA ARG A 221 -2.54 -8.71 2.39
C ARG A 221 -4.03 -8.57 2.68
N MET A 222 -4.85 -9.27 1.91
CA MET A 222 -6.27 -9.46 2.10
C MET A 222 -6.60 -10.96 2.15
N THR A 223 -7.37 -11.38 3.15
CA THR A 223 -7.66 -12.79 3.42
C THR A 223 -9.13 -12.99 3.78
N ASN A 224 -9.75 -14.05 3.25
CA ASN A 224 -11.10 -14.47 3.62
C ASN A 224 -11.08 -15.19 4.99
N LEU A 225 -11.99 -14.82 5.89
CA LEU A 225 -12.08 -15.39 7.23
C LEU A 225 -13.43 -16.07 7.47
N THR A 226 -13.43 -17.39 7.35
CA THR A 226 -14.53 -18.25 7.81
C THR A 226 -14.45 -18.46 9.32
N LYS A 227 -15.56 -18.89 9.96
CA LYS A 227 -15.55 -19.31 11.37
C LYS A 227 -14.48 -20.40 11.57
N GLY A 228 -13.66 -20.26 12.60
CA GLY A 228 -12.55 -21.18 12.88
C GLY A 228 -11.32 -20.98 11.99
N ALA A 229 -11.24 -19.89 11.22
CA ALA A 229 -10.03 -19.59 10.46
C ALA A 229 -8.89 -19.10 11.36
N PHE A 230 -7.66 -19.50 11.02
CA PHE A 230 -6.43 -18.95 11.55
C PHE A 230 -5.73 -18.11 10.49
N ALA A 231 -5.54 -16.83 10.78
CA ALA A 231 -5.06 -15.85 9.83
C ALA A 231 -3.52 -15.76 9.77
N GLY A 232 -2.80 -16.32 10.75
CA GLY A 232 -1.35 -16.56 10.67
C GLY A 232 -0.49 -16.03 11.83
N ASN A 233 -0.92 -15.06 12.64
CA ASN A 233 -0.13 -14.69 13.82
C ASN A 233 -0.50 -15.58 15.03
N PRO A 234 0.42 -16.38 15.61
CA PRO A 234 0.05 -17.33 16.67
C PRO A 234 -0.34 -16.70 18.00
N ALA A 235 -0.10 -15.40 18.24
CA ALA A 235 -0.31 -14.78 19.55
C ALA A 235 -1.77 -14.91 20.04
N GLY A 236 -2.75 -14.79 19.15
CA GLY A 236 -4.16 -14.93 19.48
C GLY A 236 -4.57 -16.34 19.92
N LEU A 237 -3.82 -17.38 19.52
CA LEU A 237 -4.09 -18.78 19.86
C LEU A 237 -3.95 -19.06 21.36
N ARG A 238 -3.35 -18.15 22.14
CA ARG A 238 -3.37 -18.17 23.61
C ARG A 238 -4.78 -18.39 24.18
N TRP A 239 -5.81 -17.88 23.49
CA TRP A 239 -7.20 -17.97 23.93
C TRP A 239 -8.01 -19.08 23.24
N SER A 240 -7.38 -19.95 22.45
CA SER A 240 -8.12 -21.00 21.71
C SER A 240 -8.76 -22.06 22.63
N GLY A 241 -8.30 -22.19 23.87
CA GLY A 241 -8.90 -23.09 24.86
C GLY A 241 -10.11 -22.51 25.60
N GLU A 242 -10.45 -21.24 25.38
CA GLU A 242 -11.57 -20.58 26.05
C GLU A 242 -12.93 -21.08 25.54
N PRO A 243 -13.98 -21.10 26.38
CA PRO A 243 -15.32 -21.48 25.97
C PRO A 243 -15.82 -20.71 24.74
N GLY A 244 -16.41 -21.43 23.79
CA GLY A 244 -16.94 -20.87 22.55
C GLY A 244 -15.92 -20.68 21.43
N SER A 245 -14.61 -20.85 21.69
CA SER A 245 -13.58 -20.85 20.65
C SER A 245 -13.88 -21.90 19.57
N PRO A 246 -13.91 -21.55 18.28
CA PRO A 246 -14.06 -22.50 17.19
C PRO A 246 -12.75 -23.21 16.82
N LEU A 247 -11.67 -22.98 17.57
CA LEU A 247 -10.31 -23.45 17.28
C LEU A 247 -9.77 -24.27 18.44
N SER A 248 -9.07 -25.37 18.14
CA SER A 248 -8.26 -26.12 19.11
C SER A 248 -6.76 -25.87 18.96
N LEU A 249 -6.33 -25.26 17.84
CA LEU A 249 -4.94 -24.94 17.50
C LEU A 249 -4.23 -24.15 18.61
N LYS A 250 -2.98 -24.48 18.91
CA LYS A 250 -2.15 -23.84 19.93
C LYS A 250 -0.99 -23.06 19.31
N PRO A 251 -0.42 -22.05 20.01
CA PRO A 251 0.73 -21.30 19.51
C PRO A 251 1.89 -22.19 19.06
N GLU A 252 2.14 -23.28 19.77
CA GLU A 252 3.24 -24.22 19.52
C GLU A 252 3.05 -25.05 18.25
N ASP A 253 1.80 -25.18 17.77
CA ASP A 253 1.46 -25.90 16.54
C ASP A 253 1.83 -25.11 15.27
N VAL A 254 2.23 -23.83 15.41
CA VAL A 254 2.52 -22.92 14.29
C VAL A 254 4.05 -22.80 14.09
N PRO A 255 4.63 -23.45 13.07
CA PRO A 255 6.07 -23.51 12.94
C PRO A 255 6.63 -22.27 12.21
N SER A 256 7.69 -21.67 12.77
CA SER A 256 8.44 -20.59 12.13
C SER A 256 9.56 -21.15 11.23
N THR A 257 9.20 -21.76 10.10
CA THR A 257 10.16 -22.42 9.20
C THR A 257 10.82 -21.51 8.16
N GLY A 258 10.27 -20.31 7.95
CA GLY A 258 10.68 -19.42 6.85
C GLY A 258 10.20 -19.88 5.47
N LYS A 259 9.47 -21.00 5.37
CA LYS A 259 8.79 -21.41 4.14
C LYS A 259 7.65 -20.43 3.79
N PRO A 260 7.22 -20.36 2.52
CA PRO A 260 6.03 -19.59 2.16
C PRO A 260 4.78 -20.07 2.91
N MET A 261 3.88 -19.14 3.23
CA MET A 261 2.64 -19.45 3.96
C MET A 261 1.80 -20.54 3.28
N PHE A 262 1.79 -20.56 1.95
CA PHE A 262 1.10 -21.58 1.15
C PHE A 262 1.63 -23.01 1.43
N GLU A 263 2.93 -23.16 1.67
CA GLU A 263 3.51 -24.45 2.03
C GLU A 263 3.18 -24.85 3.47
N VAL A 264 3.13 -23.88 4.39
CA VAL A 264 2.79 -24.14 5.80
C VAL A 264 1.30 -24.48 5.97
N ALA A 265 0.43 -23.91 5.14
CA ALA A 265 -1.02 -24.20 5.15
C ALA A 265 -1.35 -25.65 4.79
N LYS A 266 -0.43 -26.38 4.14
CA LYS A 266 -0.58 -27.82 3.87
C LYS A 266 -0.52 -28.65 5.15
N THR A 267 0.12 -28.14 6.21
CA THR A 267 0.25 -28.83 7.50
C THR A 267 -0.63 -28.23 8.58
N VAL A 268 -0.77 -26.90 8.62
CA VAL A 268 -1.66 -26.19 9.57
C VAL A 268 -2.99 -25.94 8.88
N LYS A 269 -3.97 -26.84 9.08
CA LYS A 269 -5.21 -26.88 8.29
C LYS A 269 -6.09 -25.64 8.46
N GLU A 270 -6.05 -25.01 9.63
CA GLU A 270 -6.80 -23.80 9.95
C GLU A 270 -6.19 -22.55 9.31
N LEU A 271 -4.91 -22.62 8.88
CA LEU A 271 -4.19 -21.48 8.31
C LEU A 271 -4.76 -21.07 6.95
N LYS A 272 -5.32 -19.87 6.88
CA LYS A 272 -5.84 -19.29 5.63
C LYS A 272 -4.76 -18.53 4.89
N VAL A 273 -4.49 -18.97 3.66
CA VAL A 273 -3.62 -18.23 2.73
C VAL A 273 -4.33 -16.98 2.21
N PRO A 274 -3.58 -15.92 1.84
CA PRO A 274 -4.21 -14.69 1.40
C PRO A 274 -4.83 -14.84 0.01
N ALA A 275 -5.99 -14.20 -0.18
CA ALA A 275 -6.57 -14.07 -1.50
C ALA A 275 -5.74 -13.11 -2.36
N VAL A 276 -5.22 -12.05 -1.75
CA VAL A 276 -4.37 -11.07 -2.42
C VAL A 276 -3.26 -10.63 -1.47
N TRP A 277 -2.02 -10.69 -1.94
CA TRP A 277 -0.90 -9.96 -1.36
C TRP A 277 -0.82 -8.57 -1.99
N PHE A 278 -0.55 -7.56 -1.15
CA PHE A 278 -0.15 -6.22 -1.56
C PHE A 278 1.36 -6.11 -1.41
N PRO A 279 2.16 -6.18 -2.50
CA PRO A 279 3.61 -6.12 -2.37
C PRO A 279 4.08 -4.84 -1.67
N HIS A 280 4.81 -5.02 -0.57
CA HIS A 280 5.24 -3.94 0.30
C HIS A 280 6.01 -2.89 -0.51
N THR A 281 5.80 -1.61 -0.18
CA THR A 281 6.32 -0.42 -0.87
C THR A 281 5.73 -0.15 -2.27
N LEU A 282 5.36 -1.19 -3.02
CA LEU A 282 4.75 -1.05 -4.36
C LEU A 282 3.26 -0.73 -4.25
N MET A 283 2.55 -1.49 -3.42
CA MET A 283 1.12 -1.38 -3.20
C MET A 283 0.76 -0.67 -1.89
N GLY A 284 1.75 -0.17 -1.16
CA GLY A 284 1.54 0.46 0.15
C GLY A 284 2.49 -0.10 1.20
N ILE A 285 2.44 0.45 2.40
CA ILE A 285 3.24 0.00 3.54
C ILE A 285 2.40 -0.24 4.81
N SER A 286 1.15 0.20 4.82
CA SER A 286 0.21 0.06 5.94
C SER A 286 -1.22 0.02 5.39
N THR A 287 -1.69 -1.17 5.03
CA THR A 287 -3.04 -1.44 4.57
C THR A 287 -4.08 -0.98 5.61
N SER A 288 -5.19 -0.42 5.14
CA SER A 288 -6.28 0.09 5.97
C SER A 288 -7.62 -0.51 5.52
N ASP A 289 -8.72 0.20 5.79
CA ASP A 289 -10.08 -0.17 5.41
C ASP A 289 -10.24 -0.42 3.90
N PHE A 290 -11.30 -1.16 3.55
CA PHE A 290 -11.68 -1.42 2.16
C PHE A 290 -13.19 -1.35 1.94
N LYS A 291 -13.57 -1.09 0.69
CA LYS A 291 -14.96 -1.18 0.22
C LYS A 291 -15.06 -1.86 -1.12
N GLU A 292 -16.01 -2.77 -1.23
CA GLU A 292 -16.46 -3.29 -2.51
C GLU A 292 -17.32 -2.26 -3.24
N ASP A 293 -17.12 -2.10 -4.54
CA ASP A 293 -17.92 -1.27 -5.43
C ASP A 293 -19.31 -1.86 -5.66
N THR A 294 -20.23 -1.50 -4.77
CA THR A 294 -21.65 -1.81 -4.87
C THR A 294 -22.45 -0.68 -5.52
N THR A 295 -21.78 0.32 -6.09
CA THR A 295 -22.39 1.54 -6.65
C THR A 295 -23.05 1.33 -8.01
N LYS A 296 -22.96 0.11 -8.56
CA LYS A 296 -23.56 -0.29 -9.85
C LYS A 296 -23.16 0.62 -11.02
N GLY A 297 -21.89 1.02 -11.04
CA GLY A 297 -21.30 1.83 -12.12
C GLY A 297 -21.25 3.33 -11.85
N ALA A 298 -21.83 3.81 -10.75
CA ALA A 298 -21.71 5.23 -10.37
C ALA A 298 -20.26 5.62 -10.00
N PHE A 299 -19.42 4.65 -9.63
CA PHE A 299 -17.99 4.83 -9.37
C PHE A 299 -17.07 4.38 -10.52
N GLY A 300 -17.61 4.27 -11.74
CA GLY A 300 -16.87 3.93 -12.93
C GLY A 300 -16.90 2.43 -13.27
N PRO A 301 -15.93 1.92 -14.04
CA PRO A 301 -16.04 0.61 -14.70
C PRO A 301 -15.76 -0.61 -13.80
N PHE A 302 -15.62 -0.41 -12.49
CA PHE A 302 -15.07 -1.40 -11.56
C PHE A 302 -16.10 -2.00 -10.60
N ALA A 303 -17.39 -1.96 -10.94
CA ALA A 303 -18.45 -2.59 -10.15
C ALA A 303 -18.08 -4.04 -9.74
N GLY A 304 -18.27 -4.37 -8.46
CA GLY A 304 -17.89 -5.65 -7.85
C GLY A 304 -16.40 -5.81 -7.51
N GLN A 305 -15.55 -4.82 -7.78
CA GLN A 305 -14.16 -4.81 -7.34
C GLN A 305 -14.01 -4.09 -6.00
N LEU A 306 -12.88 -4.29 -5.33
CA LEU A 306 -12.61 -3.64 -4.05
C LEU A 306 -11.63 -2.49 -4.18
N PHE A 307 -11.79 -1.50 -3.33
CA PHE A 307 -10.87 -0.40 -3.13
C PHE A 307 -10.33 -0.48 -1.72
N VAL A 308 -9.01 -0.56 -1.60
CA VAL A 308 -8.30 -0.78 -0.34
C VAL A 308 -7.46 0.46 -0.08
N GLY A 309 -7.63 1.09 1.08
CA GLY A 309 -6.82 2.25 1.47
C GLY A 309 -5.47 1.82 2.03
N ASP A 310 -4.48 2.72 1.96
CA ASP A 310 -3.19 2.59 2.62
C ASP A 310 -2.87 3.86 3.42
N GLN A 311 -2.52 3.68 4.70
CA GLN A 311 -2.21 4.77 5.62
C GLN A 311 -0.85 5.39 5.30
N GLY A 312 0.18 4.58 5.05
CA GLY A 312 1.55 5.10 4.95
C GLY A 312 1.84 5.88 3.66
N HIS A 313 1.30 5.44 2.54
CA HIS A 313 1.45 6.05 1.22
C HIS A 313 0.27 6.94 0.84
N SER A 314 -0.75 7.11 1.70
CA SER A 314 -1.90 7.99 1.44
C SER A 314 -2.53 7.72 0.07
N LYS A 315 -2.87 6.45 -0.18
CA LYS A 315 -3.37 6.00 -1.48
C LYS A 315 -4.43 4.93 -1.35
N ILE A 316 -5.20 4.76 -2.42
CA ILE A 316 -6.13 3.67 -2.63
C ILE A 316 -5.59 2.77 -3.74
N MET A 317 -5.68 1.47 -3.51
CA MET A 317 -5.40 0.40 -4.47
C MET A 317 -6.72 -0.26 -4.86
N ARG A 318 -6.76 -0.87 -6.04
CA ARG A 318 -7.91 -1.64 -6.53
C ARG A 318 -7.62 -3.13 -6.48
N VAL A 319 -8.64 -3.94 -6.19
CA VAL A 319 -8.56 -5.41 -6.13
C VAL A 319 -9.67 -6.02 -6.97
N ALA A 320 -9.31 -6.91 -7.88
CA ALA A 320 -10.23 -7.79 -8.57
C ALA A 320 -10.05 -9.22 -8.03
N LEU A 321 -11.07 -9.75 -7.36
CA LEU A 321 -11.09 -11.11 -6.84
C LEU A 321 -11.68 -12.08 -7.86
N GLU A 322 -11.25 -13.33 -7.77
CA GLU A 322 -11.90 -14.48 -8.37
C GLU A 322 -11.86 -15.68 -7.41
N LYS A 323 -12.68 -16.69 -7.70
CA LYS A 323 -12.70 -17.94 -6.96
C LYS A 323 -12.44 -19.10 -7.91
N VAL A 324 -11.37 -19.84 -7.68
CA VAL A 324 -10.92 -20.95 -8.52
C VAL A 324 -10.80 -22.20 -7.67
N ASN A 325 -11.52 -23.26 -8.05
CA ASN A 325 -11.56 -24.53 -7.31
C ASN A 325 -11.88 -24.34 -5.81
N GLY A 326 -12.75 -23.38 -5.49
CA GLY A 326 -13.12 -23.04 -4.11
C GLY A 326 -12.16 -22.07 -3.40
N GLU A 327 -10.97 -21.82 -3.95
CA GLU A 327 -9.96 -20.94 -3.37
C GLU A 327 -10.14 -19.49 -3.85
N TRP A 328 -10.10 -18.56 -2.90
CA TRP A 328 -10.07 -17.13 -3.21
C TRP A 328 -8.69 -16.72 -3.68
N GLN A 329 -8.64 -15.93 -4.75
CA GLN A 329 -7.42 -15.37 -5.31
C GLN A 329 -7.72 -14.10 -6.10
N GLY A 330 -6.71 -13.41 -6.63
CA GLY A 330 -6.96 -12.25 -7.48
C GLY A 330 -5.78 -11.31 -7.64
N ALA A 331 -6.04 -10.19 -8.31
CA ALA A 331 -5.04 -9.17 -8.59
C ALA A 331 -5.32 -7.86 -7.84
N CYS A 332 -4.24 -7.22 -7.37
CA CYS A 332 -4.26 -5.82 -6.98
C CYS A 332 -3.59 -4.92 -8.03
N PHE A 333 -4.08 -3.68 -8.12
CA PHE A 333 -3.63 -2.65 -9.05
C PHE A 333 -3.46 -1.32 -8.30
N PRO A 334 -2.46 -0.50 -8.65
CA PRO A 334 -2.46 0.90 -8.23
C PRO A 334 -3.75 1.61 -8.72
N PHE A 335 -4.21 2.65 -8.01
CA PHE A 335 -5.45 3.33 -8.40
C PHE A 335 -5.41 4.86 -8.18
N ARG A 336 -5.45 5.36 -6.95
CA ARG A 336 -5.39 6.82 -6.70
C ARG A 336 -4.49 7.14 -5.52
N GLU A 337 -3.60 8.11 -5.70
CA GLU A 337 -2.70 8.65 -4.68
C GLU A 337 -2.85 10.17 -4.57
N GLY A 338 -2.18 10.80 -3.60
CA GLY A 338 -2.25 12.25 -3.40
C GLY A 338 -3.33 12.68 -2.40
N PHE A 339 -3.81 11.74 -1.58
CA PHE A 339 -4.62 12.07 -0.43
C PHE A 339 -3.79 12.85 0.60
N GLN A 340 -4.42 13.79 1.30
CA GLN A 340 -3.69 14.78 2.09
C GLN A 340 -3.08 14.23 3.39
N SER A 341 -3.53 13.06 3.86
CA SER A 341 -3.08 12.38 5.08
C SER A 341 -3.21 10.86 4.93
N GLY A 342 -2.79 10.07 5.93
CA GLY A 342 -2.90 8.60 5.89
C GLY A 342 -4.34 8.10 5.96
N ILE A 343 -4.75 7.25 5.02
CA ILE A 343 -6.11 6.71 4.94
C ILE A 343 -6.33 5.65 6.03
N ILE A 344 -7.44 5.78 6.76
CA ILE A 344 -7.84 4.81 7.78
C ILE A 344 -9.26 4.28 7.56
N ARG A 345 -10.20 5.10 7.07
CA ARG A 345 -11.59 4.69 6.84
C ARG A 345 -12.09 5.14 5.49
N THR A 346 -12.95 4.32 4.89
CA THR A 346 -13.63 4.65 3.64
C THR A 346 -15.10 4.27 3.75
N VAL A 347 -16.00 5.05 3.18
CA VAL A 347 -17.43 4.68 3.07
C VAL A 347 -17.99 5.21 1.75
N TRP A 348 -18.99 4.50 1.20
CA TRP A 348 -19.72 5.02 0.05
C TRP A 348 -20.61 6.19 0.48
N GLY A 349 -20.56 7.26 -0.31
CA GLY A 349 -21.55 8.32 -0.31
C GLY A 349 -22.79 7.90 -1.11
N GLN A 350 -23.90 8.56 -0.83
CA GLN A 350 -25.18 8.32 -1.50
C GLN A 350 -25.15 8.69 -2.99
N ASP A 351 -24.21 9.56 -3.41
CA ASP A 351 -24.02 9.95 -4.80
C ASP A 351 -23.05 9.05 -5.59
N GLY A 352 -22.67 7.90 -5.00
CA GLY A 352 -21.74 6.95 -5.60
C GLY A 352 -20.27 7.32 -5.48
N SER A 353 -19.92 8.48 -4.90
CA SER A 353 -18.54 8.81 -4.55
C SER A 353 -18.08 8.10 -3.27
N MET A 354 -16.78 8.09 -3.00
CA MET A 354 -16.21 7.51 -1.78
C MET A 354 -15.73 8.59 -0.83
N PHE A 355 -16.20 8.60 0.41
CA PHE A 355 -15.58 9.38 1.49
C PHE A 355 -14.36 8.65 2.05
N VAL A 356 -13.31 9.41 2.33
CA VAL A 356 -12.00 8.92 2.75
C VAL A 356 -11.57 9.71 4.00
N GLY A 357 -11.57 9.03 5.14
CA GLY A 357 -11.17 9.55 6.44
C GLY A 357 -9.72 9.24 6.75
N MET A 358 -8.99 10.25 7.21
CA MET A 358 -7.53 10.20 7.32
C MET A 358 -6.98 10.72 8.64
N THR A 359 -5.84 10.15 9.04
CA THR A 359 -5.00 10.59 10.16
C THR A 359 -3.56 10.08 9.98
N SER A 360 -2.56 10.88 10.35
CA SER A 360 -1.16 10.47 10.48
C SER A 360 -0.75 10.30 11.95
N ARG A 361 -1.71 10.31 12.88
CA ARG A 361 -1.45 9.97 14.28
C ARG A 361 -1.07 8.49 14.37
N GLY A 362 -0.06 8.19 15.19
CA GLY A 362 0.42 6.82 15.43
C GLY A 362 1.30 6.22 14.32
N TRP A 363 1.06 6.58 13.05
CA TRP A 363 1.92 6.18 11.94
C TRP A 363 1.99 7.29 10.89
N ALA A 364 3.21 7.57 10.43
CA ALA A 364 3.49 8.56 9.41
C ALA A 364 2.78 8.25 8.08
N ALA A 365 2.52 9.30 7.31
CA ALA A 365 1.91 9.20 6.01
C ALA A 365 2.64 10.09 4.99
N THR A 366 2.54 9.71 3.72
CA THR A 366 3.05 10.51 2.59
C THR A 366 2.25 11.80 2.42
N GLY A 367 0.95 11.76 2.72
CA GLY A 367 0.13 12.95 2.89
C GLY A 367 0.66 13.79 4.06
N LYS A 368 0.85 15.09 3.81
CA LYS A 368 1.57 16.00 4.71
C LYS A 368 0.71 16.54 5.86
N ASP A 369 -0.61 16.42 5.75
CA ASP A 369 -1.52 16.92 6.77
C ASP A 369 -1.63 15.94 7.94
N PRO A 370 -1.87 16.42 9.17
CA PRO A 370 -2.01 15.56 10.34
C PRO A 370 -3.28 14.69 10.29
N TYR A 371 -4.31 15.15 9.58
CA TYR A 371 -5.60 14.48 9.41
C TYR A 371 -6.36 15.10 8.24
N GLY A 372 -7.45 14.45 7.84
CA GLY A 372 -8.30 14.99 6.80
C GLY A 372 -9.56 14.18 6.56
N ILE A 373 -10.46 14.76 5.79
CA ILE A 373 -11.57 14.05 5.15
C ILE A 373 -11.71 14.55 3.71
N GLN A 374 -11.66 13.60 2.78
CA GLN A 374 -11.72 13.87 1.34
C GLN A 374 -12.77 12.97 0.69
N ARG A 375 -13.26 13.36 -0.47
CA ARG A 375 -14.08 12.53 -1.35
C ARG A 375 -13.29 12.17 -2.60
N LEU A 376 -13.32 10.91 -2.97
CA LEU A 376 -12.88 10.46 -4.29
C LEU A 376 -14.11 10.42 -5.21
N VAL A 377 -14.08 11.14 -6.33
CA VAL A 377 -15.24 11.34 -7.21
C VAL A 377 -14.86 10.95 -8.64
N TRP A 378 -15.59 9.99 -9.22
CA TRP A 378 -15.44 9.67 -10.64
C TRP A 378 -15.98 10.82 -11.50
N THR A 379 -15.26 11.16 -12.57
CA THR A 379 -15.61 12.27 -13.47
C THR A 379 -16.63 11.90 -14.55
N GLY A 380 -16.99 10.62 -14.66
CA GLY A 380 -17.76 10.07 -15.78
C GLY A 380 -16.93 9.70 -17.01
N LYS A 381 -15.62 10.00 -17.02
CA LYS A 381 -14.72 9.62 -18.12
C LYS A 381 -14.21 8.20 -17.92
N MET A 382 -14.22 7.40 -18.98
CA MET A 382 -13.70 6.03 -18.98
C MET A 382 -12.16 6.04 -19.10
N PRO A 383 -11.41 5.59 -18.08
CA PRO A 383 -9.97 5.38 -18.23
C PRO A 383 -9.69 4.10 -19.02
N PHE A 384 -8.57 4.03 -19.75
CA PHE A 384 -8.07 2.77 -20.28
C PHE A 384 -7.20 2.06 -19.23
N GLU A 385 -7.64 0.90 -18.78
CA GLU A 385 -7.10 0.20 -17.60
C GLU A 385 -7.14 -1.32 -17.81
N MET A 386 -6.26 -2.04 -17.12
CA MET A 386 -6.47 -3.47 -16.88
C MET A 386 -7.63 -3.63 -15.90
N LYS A 387 -8.81 -3.99 -16.41
CA LYS A 387 -10.01 -4.19 -15.59
C LYS A 387 -9.85 -5.39 -14.66
N THR A 388 -9.44 -6.55 -15.19
CA THR A 388 -9.17 -7.75 -14.39
C THR A 388 -7.93 -8.47 -14.92
N ILE A 389 -7.27 -9.24 -14.05
CA ILE A 389 -6.34 -10.30 -14.43
C ILE A 389 -6.94 -11.57 -13.84
N THR A 390 -7.19 -12.58 -14.66
CA THR A 390 -7.71 -13.87 -14.19
C THR A 390 -6.83 -15.04 -14.58
N SER A 391 -6.78 -16.07 -13.73
CA SER A 391 -6.03 -17.30 -14.01
C SER A 391 -6.58 -18.06 -15.22
N LYS A 392 -5.68 -18.66 -16.00
CA LYS A 392 -5.96 -19.63 -17.06
C LYS A 392 -5.04 -20.85 -16.89
N PRO A 393 -5.38 -22.02 -17.48
CA PRO A 393 -4.57 -23.24 -17.35
C PRO A 393 -3.14 -23.12 -17.92
N ASP A 394 -2.87 -22.08 -18.71
CA ASP A 394 -1.60 -21.82 -19.39
C ASP A 394 -1.04 -20.41 -19.15
N GLY A 395 -1.62 -19.64 -18.22
CA GLY A 395 -1.18 -18.27 -17.98
C GLY A 395 -2.30 -17.40 -17.39
N PHE A 396 -2.48 -16.21 -17.97
CA PHE A 396 -3.46 -15.24 -17.49
C PHE A 396 -4.30 -14.68 -18.64
N GLU A 397 -5.51 -14.24 -18.32
CA GLU A 397 -6.31 -13.38 -19.19
C GLU A 397 -6.41 -12.01 -18.55
N VAL A 398 -6.07 -10.97 -19.32
CA VAL A 398 -6.24 -9.57 -18.92
C VAL A 398 -7.43 -9.02 -19.67
N THR A 399 -8.44 -8.54 -18.95
CA THR A 399 -9.59 -7.82 -19.53
C THR A 399 -9.38 -6.33 -19.36
N PHE A 400 -9.75 -5.54 -20.36
CA PHE A 400 -9.57 -4.09 -20.40
C PHE A 400 -10.89 -3.34 -20.27
N THR A 401 -10.81 -2.05 -19.95
CA THR A 401 -11.97 -1.15 -19.94
C THR A 401 -12.35 -0.60 -21.31
N ALA A 402 -11.47 -0.75 -22.31
CA ALA A 402 -11.72 -0.42 -23.71
C ALA A 402 -10.93 -1.38 -24.62
N PRO A 403 -11.27 -1.49 -25.93
CA PRO A 403 -10.55 -2.37 -26.85
C PRO A 403 -9.07 -1.99 -26.98
N VAL A 404 -8.18 -2.98 -27.03
CA VAL A 404 -6.73 -2.79 -27.21
C VAL A 404 -6.35 -2.61 -28.69
N ASP A 405 -5.32 -1.80 -28.96
CA ASP A 405 -4.66 -1.80 -30.26
C ASP A 405 -3.80 -3.05 -30.40
N ARG A 406 -4.19 -3.92 -31.35
CA ARG A 406 -3.50 -5.18 -31.66
C ARG A 406 -2.02 -4.99 -31.97
N LYS A 407 -1.60 -3.83 -32.49
CA LYS A 407 -0.18 -3.54 -32.79
C LYS A 407 0.68 -3.38 -31.54
N THR A 408 0.07 -3.00 -30.42
CA THR A 408 0.77 -2.76 -29.15
C THR A 408 0.55 -3.89 -28.13
N ALA A 409 -0.38 -4.80 -28.43
CA ALA A 409 -0.85 -5.83 -27.53
C ALA A 409 0.18 -6.93 -27.23
N GLU A 410 1.39 -6.90 -27.77
CA GLU A 410 2.45 -7.87 -27.37
C GLU A 410 3.34 -7.35 -26.22
N SER A 411 3.10 -6.14 -25.72
CA SER A 411 3.98 -5.45 -24.76
C SER A 411 3.73 -5.86 -23.31
N TYR A 412 3.93 -7.15 -22.99
CA TYR A 412 3.83 -7.69 -21.64
C TYR A 412 5.14 -8.24 -21.10
N SER A 413 5.31 -8.16 -19.79
CA SER A 413 6.32 -8.95 -19.06
C SER A 413 5.73 -9.53 -17.79
N LEU A 414 6.16 -10.75 -17.44
CA LEU A 414 5.75 -11.44 -16.23
C LEU A 414 6.94 -11.69 -15.30
N ASN A 415 6.73 -11.51 -14.01
CA ASN A 415 7.68 -11.91 -12.96
C ASN A 415 6.91 -12.60 -11.84
N SER A 416 7.55 -13.53 -11.12
CA SER A 416 6.90 -14.28 -10.05
C SER A 416 7.75 -14.28 -8.79
N PHE A 417 7.14 -14.15 -7.61
CA PHE A 417 7.82 -14.14 -6.31
C PHE A 417 6.88 -14.51 -5.15
N THR A 418 7.41 -14.68 -3.94
CA THR A 418 6.62 -14.95 -2.73
C THR A 418 7.27 -14.33 -1.49
N TYR A 419 6.74 -14.60 -0.31
CA TYR A 419 7.23 -14.12 0.98
C TYR A 419 7.45 -15.29 1.95
N LYS A 420 8.34 -15.10 2.91
CA LYS A 420 8.53 -16.02 4.04
C LYS A 420 7.37 -15.87 5.03
N TYR A 421 7.01 -16.97 5.67
CA TYR A 421 6.13 -16.99 6.84
C TYR A 421 6.95 -17.42 8.07
N HIS A 422 7.15 -16.49 9.00
CA HIS A 422 8.03 -16.64 10.17
C HIS A 422 7.77 -15.53 11.18
N ARG A 423 8.29 -15.70 12.41
CA ARG A 423 8.10 -14.76 13.52
C ARG A 423 8.80 -13.40 13.37
N THR A 424 9.75 -13.25 12.46
CA THR A 424 10.46 -11.97 12.28
C THR A 424 9.55 -10.98 11.57
N TYR A 425 9.77 -9.69 11.82
CA TYR A 425 9.00 -8.63 11.20
C TYR A 425 9.18 -8.61 9.68
N GLY A 426 8.07 -8.77 8.96
CA GLY A 426 8.04 -8.68 7.51
C GLY A 426 8.83 -9.77 6.79
N SER A 427 8.87 -9.67 5.46
CA SER A 427 9.69 -10.52 4.61
C SER A 427 10.13 -9.71 3.40
N PRO A 428 11.40 -9.82 2.96
CA PRO A 428 11.77 -9.38 1.63
C PRO A 428 11.03 -10.23 0.59
N ILE A 429 11.08 -9.75 -0.66
CA ILE A 429 10.63 -10.54 -1.82
C ILE A 429 11.56 -11.74 -1.98
N GLU A 430 10.99 -12.94 -1.99
CA GLU A 430 11.70 -14.21 -2.13
C GLU A 430 11.41 -14.86 -3.48
N ASN A 431 12.39 -15.65 -3.95
CA ASN A 431 12.25 -16.50 -5.13
C ASN A 431 11.77 -15.76 -6.39
N ALA A 432 12.14 -14.48 -6.51
CA ALA A 432 11.80 -13.62 -7.64
C ALA A 432 12.47 -14.13 -8.92
N ARG A 433 11.68 -14.41 -9.96
CA ARG A 433 12.18 -14.79 -11.28
C ARG A 433 11.22 -14.40 -12.41
N PRO A 434 11.74 -14.00 -13.58
CA PRO A 434 10.92 -13.80 -14.77
C PRO A 434 10.12 -15.05 -15.14
N VAL A 435 8.94 -14.86 -15.71
CA VAL A 435 8.13 -15.92 -16.32
C VAL A 435 8.09 -15.65 -17.83
N PRO A 436 8.80 -16.45 -18.66
CA PRO A 436 8.81 -16.25 -20.10
C PRO A 436 7.40 -16.39 -20.68
N ILE A 437 7.08 -15.56 -21.67
CA ILE A 437 5.78 -15.56 -22.37
C ILE A 437 5.96 -16.27 -23.71
N ARG A 438 5.16 -17.32 -23.94
CA ARG A 438 5.12 -18.07 -25.20
C ARG A 438 4.41 -17.29 -26.30
N GLY A 439 3.31 -16.61 -25.96
CA GLY A 439 2.60 -15.73 -26.88
C GLY A 439 1.42 -15.02 -26.23
N ILE A 440 0.88 -14.05 -26.97
CA ILE A 440 -0.28 -13.26 -26.58
C ILE A 440 -1.37 -13.44 -27.63
N VAL A 441 -2.61 -13.67 -27.19
CA VAL A 441 -3.77 -13.73 -28.09
C VAL A 441 -4.80 -12.71 -27.65
N VAL A 442 -5.09 -11.75 -28.52
CA VAL A 442 -6.11 -10.72 -28.31
C VAL A 442 -7.46 -11.21 -28.81
N ALA A 443 -8.49 -11.13 -27.95
CA ALA A 443 -9.86 -11.50 -28.31
C ALA A 443 -10.38 -10.72 -29.54
N PRO A 444 -11.36 -11.27 -30.30
CA PRO A 444 -11.89 -10.60 -31.50
C PRO A 444 -12.35 -9.15 -31.27
N ASP A 445 -13.01 -8.89 -30.14
CA ASP A 445 -13.50 -7.57 -29.73
C ASP A 445 -12.40 -6.63 -29.19
N GLY A 446 -11.19 -7.14 -28.98
CA GLY A 446 -10.08 -6.40 -28.39
C GLY A 446 -10.22 -6.15 -26.88
N MET A 447 -11.25 -6.67 -26.22
CA MET A 447 -11.51 -6.39 -24.80
C MET A 447 -10.68 -7.24 -23.85
N SER A 448 -10.03 -8.30 -24.33
CA SER A 448 -9.11 -9.09 -23.53
C SER A 448 -7.89 -9.57 -24.31
N ALA A 449 -6.83 -9.87 -23.56
CA ALA A 449 -5.60 -10.50 -24.05
C ALA A 449 -5.24 -11.69 -23.16
N ARG A 450 -5.12 -12.88 -23.76
CA ARG A 450 -4.62 -14.08 -23.11
C ARG A 450 -3.10 -14.13 -23.22
N ILE A 451 -2.43 -14.04 -22.07
CA ILE A 451 -0.99 -14.17 -21.89
C ILE A 451 -0.68 -15.63 -21.64
N VAL A 452 -0.06 -16.32 -22.60
CA VAL A 452 0.34 -17.73 -22.45
C VAL A 452 1.76 -17.78 -21.92
N ALA A 453 1.91 -18.25 -20.68
CA ALA A 453 3.22 -18.46 -20.06
C ALA A 453 3.91 -19.68 -20.69
N ASP A 454 5.23 -19.61 -20.82
CA ASP A 454 6.03 -20.72 -21.34
C ASP A 454 6.33 -21.78 -20.27
N THR A 455 6.10 -21.45 -19.00
CA THR A 455 6.24 -22.34 -17.85
C THR A 455 4.92 -22.47 -17.10
N VAL A 456 4.75 -23.56 -16.36
CA VAL A 456 3.64 -23.69 -15.40
C VAL A 456 3.74 -22.57 -14.36
N LEU A 457 2.61 -21.88 -14.12
CA LEU A 457 2.52 -20.86 -13.08
C LEU A 457 2.74 -21.50 -11.70
N ARG A 458 3.31 -20.74 -10.77
CA ARG A 458 3.55 -21.21 -9.39
C ARG A 458 2.37 -20.85 -8.50
N GLU A 459 1.67 -21.85 -7.98
CA GLU A 459 0.68 -21.68 -6.90
C GLU A 459 1.38 -21.30 -5.59
N GLY A 460 0.74 -20.47 -4.77
CA GLY A 460 1.32 -19.86 -3.58
C GLY A 460 2.24 -18.66 -3.86
N TYR A 461 2.29 -18.18 -5.10
CA TYR A 461 3.15 -17.07 -5.52
C TYR A 461 2.33 -15.89 -6.04
N ILE A 462 2.94 -14.71 -5.94
CA ILE A 462 2.51 -13.50 -6.62
C ILE A 462 3.14 -13.48 -8.01
N HIS A 463 2.36 -13.06 -9.02
CA HIS A 463 2.79 -12.84 -10.39
C HIS A 463 2.57 -11.36 -10.74
N GLU A 464 3.64 -10.62 -10.96
CA GLU A 464 3.61 -9.27 -11.52
C GLU A 464 3.31 -9.37 -13.02
N VAL A 465 2.26 -8.68 -13.46
CA VAL A 465 1.90 -8.49 -14.87
C VAL A 465 2.13 -7.02 -15.21
N LYS A 466 3.10 -6.75 -16.09
CA LYS A 466 3.35 -5.41 -16.64
C LYS A 466 2.89 -5.34 -18.09
N ALA A 467 2.24 -4.23 -18.45
CA ALA A 467 1.64 -3.96 -19.74
C ALA A 467 1.98 -2.56 -20.28
N GLU A 468 3.17 -2.02 -19.95
CA GLU A 468 3.54 -0.61 -20.18
C GLU A 468 3.38 -0.12 -21.62
N GLY A 469 3.59 -0.98 -22.62
CA GLY A 469 3.45 -0.62 -24.03
C GLY A 469 2.04 -0.75 -24.59
N VAL A 470 1.10 -1.37 -23.87
CA VAL A 470 -0.26 -1.63 -24.35
C VAL A 470 -1.06 -0.33 -24.44
N ARG A 471 -1.73 -0.13 -25.58
CA ARG A 471 -2.59 1.02 -25.85
C ARG A 471 -4.01 0.58 -26.20
N SER A 472 -4.97 1.46 -25.99
CA SER A 472 -6.32 1.28 -26.53
C SER A 472 -6.32 1.43 -28.06
N ALA A 473 -7.37 0.97 -28.72
CA ALA A 473 -7.60 1.20 -30.15
C ALA A 473 -7.65 2.70 -30.53
N SER A 474 -7.96 3.57 -29.56
CA SER A 474 -7.91 5.03 -29.69
C SER A 474 -6.55 5.65 -29.32
N GLY A 475 -5.52 4.83 -29.03
CA GLY A 475 -4.16 5.27 -28.73
C GLY A 475 -3.90 5.66 -27.28
N MET A 476 -4.87 5.52 -26.37
CA MET A 476 -4.71 5.84 -24.95
C MET A 476 -3.73 4.86 -24.28
N PRO A 477 -2.75 5.33 -23.51
CA PRO A 477 -1.93 4.45 -22.68
C PRO A 477 -2.75 3.94 -21.48
N LEU A 478 -2.33 2.80 -20.91
CA LEU A 478 -2.87 2.34 -19.63
C LEU A 478 -2.61 3.39 -18.55
N LEU A 479 -3.65 3.75 -17.79
CA LEU A 479 -3.51 4.66 -16.65
C LEU A 479 -2.71 3.97 -15.52
N HIS A 480 -2.94 2.68 -15.30
CA HIS A 480 -2.09 1.81 -14.49
C HIS A 480 -1.68 0.57 -15.28
N SER A 481 -0.39 0.48 -15.58
CA SER A 481 0.18 -0.56 -16.44
C SER A 481 0.68 -1.80 -15.71
N VAL A 482 0.47 -1.89 -14.38
CA VAL A 482 0.99 -2.99 -13.55
C VAL A 482 -0.11 -3.56 -12.67
N GLY A 483 -0.19 -4.88 -12.59
CA GLY A 483 -1.00 -5.61 -11.62
C GLY A 483 -0.22 -6.73 -10.95
N TYR A 484 -0.58 -7.08 -9.72
CA TYR A 484 0.04 -8.15 -8.95
C TYR A 484 -1.01 -9.20 -8.61
N TYR A 485 -0.90 -10.36 -9.26
CA TYR A 485 -1.84 -11.45 -9.12
C TYR A 485 -1.34 -12.48 -8.10
N THR A 486 -2.10 -12.73 -7.04
CA THR A 486 -1.83 -13.83 -6.09
C THR A 486 -2.50 -15.09 -6.61
N LEU A 487 -1.75 -16.16 -6.85
CA LEU A 487 -2.26 -17.42 -7.40
C LEU A 487 -2.27 -18.51 -6.32
N ASN A 488 -3.46 -18.97 -5.93
CA ASN A 488 -3.64 -20.07 -4.98
C ASN A 488 -4.04 -21.39 -5.68
N ALA A 489 -4.74 -21.29 -6.81
CA ALA A 489 -5.11 -22.42 -7.66
C ALA A 489 -5.11 -22.02 -9.15
N ILE A 490 -4.59 -22.89 -10.02
CA ILE A 490 -4.66 -22.68 -11.47
C ILE A 490 -6.07 -22.98 -11.98
N ALA A 491 -6.64 -22.04 -12.75
CA ALA A 491 -7.97 -22.21 -13.33
C ALA A 491 -8.03 -23.39 -14.31
N PRO A 492 -9.11 -24.20 -14.28
CA PRO A 492 -9.32 -25.25 -15.28
C PRO A 492 -9.63 -24.65 -16.66
N GLY A 493 -9.59 -25.49 -17.69
CA GLY A 493 -10.03 -25.13 -19.03
C GLY A 493 -9.06 -25.60 -20.12
N GLU A 494 -9.33 -25.18 -21.35
CA GLU A 494 -8.51 -25.51 -22.51
C GLU A 494 -7.29 -24.60 -22.60
N LYS A 495 -6.11 -25.20 -22.81
CA LYS A 495 -4.87 -24.47 -23.12
C LYS A 495 -4.88 -24.06 -24.59
N LEU A 496 -4.38 -22.87 -24.88
CA LEU A 496 -4.18 -22.46 -26.27
C LEU A 496 -3.03 -23.24 -26.89
N THR A 497 -3.28 -23.78 -28.08
CA THR A 497 -2.23 -24.33 -28.92
C THR A 497 -1.65 -23.19 -29.74
N LEU A 498 -0.54 -22.64 -29.29
CA LEU A 498 0.23 -21.68 -30.06
C LEU A 498 1.34 -22.42 -30.81
N PRO A 499 1.62 -22.08 -32.09
CA PRO A 499 2.81 -22.59 -32.74
C PRO A 499 4.01 -22.26 -31.85
N ALA A 500 4.93 -23.23 -31.68
CA ALA A 500 6.18 -22.97 -31.00
C ALA A 500 6.76 -21.68 -31.60
N ARG A 501 6.99 -20.67 -30.75
CA ARG A 501 7.52 -19.39 -31.23
C ARG A 501 8.77 -19.75 -32.02
N ALA A 502 8.78 -19.49 -33.33
CA ALA A 502 10.05 -19.39 -34.04
C ALA A 502 10.81 -18.39 -33.19
N VAL A 503 11.91 -18.81 -32.59
CA VAL A 503 12.76 -17.95 -31.78
C VAL A 503 13.43 -17.00 -32.76
N ALA A 504 12.66 -16.10 -33.37
CA ALA A 504 13.14 -14.84 -33.83
C ALA A 504 13.54 -14.14 -32.53
N MET A 505 14.79 -14.34 -32.15
CA MET A 505 15.53 -13.36 -31.39
C MET A 505 15.39 -12.06 -32.18
N ALA A 506 14.31 -11.32 -31.92
CA ALA A 506 14.40 -9.89 -31.97
C ALA A 506 15.51 -9.59 -30.97
N LYS A 507 16.72 -9.44 -31.51
CA LYS A 507 17.76 -8.64 -30.90
C LYS A 507 17.11 -7.28 -30.70
N HIS A 508 16.41 -7.10 -29.59
CA HIS A 508 16.56 -5.86 -28.88
C HIS A 508 18.06 -5.79 -28.64
N ASP A 509 18.69 -4.86 -29.37
CA ASP A 509 20.10 -4.56 -29.21
C ASP A 509 20.27 -4.03 -27.78
N HIS A 510 20.40 -4.97 -26.85
CA HIS A 510 21.09 -4.76 -25.60
C HIS A 510 22.59 -4.47 -25.86
N ALA A 511 23.04 -4.47 -27.12
CA ALA A 511 24.39 -4.09 -27.51
C ALA A 511 24.66 -2.59 -27.38
N GLU A 512 23.69 -1.67 -27.44
CA GLU A 512 24.01 -0.24 -27.20
C GLU A 512 24.15 0.14 -25.72
N MET A 513 23.68 -0.69 -24.78
CA MET A 513 24.00 -0.54 -23.35
C MET A 513 25.09 -1.50 -22.84
N MET A 514 25.60 -2.42 -23.67
CA MET A 514 26.69 -3.35 -23.32
C MET A 514 27.98 -3.16 -24.15
N ALA A 515 27.97 -2.35 -25.22
CA ALA A 515 29.17 -2.07 -26.02
C ALA A 515 30.16 -1.13 -25.32
N THR A 516 29.75 -0.38 -24.29
CA THR A 516 30.68 0.36 -23.41
C THR A 516 31.26 -0.50 -22.29
N GLU A 517 30.78 -1.73 -22.07
CA GLU A 517 31.26 -2.62 -20.99
C GLU A 517 32.20 -3.73 -21.48
N LYS A 518 32.21 -4.05 -22.78
CA LYS A 518 32.97 -5.21 -23.31
C LYS A 518 34.45 -5.00 -23.63
N LYS A 519 35.03 -3.83 -23.32
CA LYS A 519 36.49 -3.59 -23.42
C LYS A 519 37.17 -3.46 -22.06
N ALA A 520 36.69 -4.16 -21.03
CA ALA A 520 37.38 -4.21 -19.75
C ALA A 520 37.12 -5.49 -18.94
N ALA A 521 36.95 -6.66 -19.58
CA ALA A 521 36.85 -7.91 -18.83
C ALA A 521 37.22 -9.13 -19.68
N ALA A 522 38.52 -9.33 -19.89
CA ALA A 522 39.06 -10.61 -20.29
C ALA A 522 40.39 -10.86 -19.57
N THR A 523 40.31 -11.27 -18.30
CA THR A 523 41.29 -12.18 -17.67
C THR A 523 40.71 -12.79 -16.39
N THR A 524 40.46 -14.10 -16.47
CA THR A 524 40.52 -15.12 -15.42
C THR A 524 39.87 -14.87 -14.05
N SER A 525 38.88 -15.73 -13.80
CA SER A 525 38.22 -16.09 -12.55
C SER A 525 39.15 -16.29 -11.34
N LYS A 526 38.91 -15.49 -10.29
CA LYS A 526 38.93 -15.91 -8.87
C LYS A 526 37.88 -15.08 -8.10
N ASN A 527 37.15 -15.75 -7.21
CA ASN A 527 36.18 -15.16 -6.28
C ASN A 527 36.67 -13.86 -5.63
N VAL A 528 36.01 -12.72 -5.90
CA VAL A 528 36.10 -11.50 -5.09
C VAL A 528 34.74 -10.81 -5.06
N LYS A 529 34.24 -10.54 -3.84
CA LYS A 529 33.06 -9.71 -3.54
C LYS A 529 33.22 -8.34 -4.19
N SER A 530 32.30 -7.91 -5.05
CA SER A 530 32.27 -6.53 -5.54
C SER A 530 31.91 -5.57 -4.40
N VAL A 531 32.89 -4.81 -3.93
CA VAL A 531 32.68 -3.72 -2.97
C VAL A 531 31.98 -2.59 -3.71
N ASN A 532 30.75 -2.26 -3.31
CA ASN A 532 30.11 -1.01 -3.75
C ASN A 532 30.93 0.15 -3.17
N ALA A 533 31.54 0.98 -4.03
CA ALA A 533 32.49 2.02 -3.62
C ALA A 533 31.92 3.06 -2.62
N LYS A 534 30.58 3.14 -2.48
CA LYS A 534 29.88 4.02 -1.53
C LYS A 534 29.46 3.32 -0.23
N ARG A 535 29.75 2.03 -0.09
CA ARG A 535 29.50 1.19 1.10
C ARG A 535 30.71 0.32 1.38
N THR A 536 31.65 0.87 2.14
CA THR A 536 32.88 0.19 2.56
C THR A 536 32.71 -0.33 3.98
N VAL A 537 32.53 -1.64 4.15
CA VAL A 537 32.24 -2.28 5.46
C VAL A 537 33.48 -2.80 6.19
N ALA A 538 34.63 -2.81 5.52
CA ALA A 538 35.93 -3.11 6.11
C ALA A 538 36.74 -1.82 6.16
N MET A 539 37.48 -1.59 7.25
CA MET A 539 38.32 -0.40 7.36
C MET A 539 39.36 -0.40 6.22
N PRO A 540 39.52 0.71 5.48
CA PRO A 540 40.56 0.82 4.46
C PRO A 540 41.96 0.55 5.04
N ALA A 541 42.77 -0.22 4.31
CA ALA A 541 44.07 -0.68 4.80
C ALA A 541 45.09 0.46 4.98
N ASP A 542 44.92 1.56 4.24
CA ASP A 542 45.69 2.79 4.33
C ASP A 542 45.35 3.63 5.57
N TRP A 543 44.32 3.26 6.34
CA TRP A 543 43.98 3.90 7.61
C TRP A 543 44.77 3.28 8.77
N ALA A 544 46.11 3.28 8.67
CA ALA A 544 47.01 2.65 9.65
C ALA A 544 46.81 3.16 11.10
N ASN A 545 46.40 4.43 11.25
CA ASN A 545 46.10 5.06 12.55
C ASN A 545 44.61 5.01 12.92
N GLY A 546 43.80 4.19 12.24
CA GLY A 546 42.35 4.13 12.43
C GLY A 546 41.59 5.36 11.88
N PRO A 547 40.26 5.41 12.08
CA PRO A 547 39.45 6.56 11.69
C PRO A 547 39.78 7.80 12.55
N ASP A 548 39.67 8.99 11.96
CA ASP A 548 39.83 10.26 12.67
C ASP A 548 38.65 10.54 13.60
N GLN A 549 37.47 10.01 13.27
CA GLN A 549 36.26 10.16 14.07
C GLN A 549 35.36 8.92 13.95
N THR A 550 34.73 8.53 15.06
CA THR A 550 33.68 7.50 15.08
C THR A 550 32.34 8.15 15.38
N LEU A 551 31.35 7.86 14.54
CA LEU A 551 29.96 8.27 14.71
C LEU A 551 29.12 7.03 15.03
N THR A 552 28.24 7.13 16.02
CA THR A 552 27.24 6.10 16.32
C THR A 552 25.87 6.74 16.18
N VAL A 553 25.02 6.12 15.36
CA VAL A 553 23.65 6.57 15.11
C VAL A 553 22.73 5.39 15.34
N GLY A 554 21.70 5.60 16.15
CA GLY A 554 20.60 4.68 16.38
C GLY A 554 19.31 5.11 15.69
N THR A 555 18.26 4.33 15.88
CA THR A 555 16.88 4.67 15.51
C THR A 555 16.01 4.78 16.77
N LYS A 556 14.92 5.53 16.69
CA LYS A 556 13.92 5.63 17.76
C LYS A 556 12.50 5.65 17.17
N PRO A 557 11.48 5.23 17.94
CA PRO A 557 10.11 5.17 17.46
C PRO A 557 9.63 6.48 16.82
N GLY A 558 8.80 6.33 15.78
CA GLY A 558 8.22 7.46 15.05
C GLY A 558 9.03 7.90 13.83
N LEU A 559 9.73 6.97 13.18
CA LEU A 559 10.54 7.18 11.96
C LEU A 559 11.62 8.25 12.16
N LYS A 560 12.46 8.07 13.18
CA LYS A 560 13.52 9.03 13.51
C LYS A 560 14.83 8.31 13.74
N PHE A 561 15.92 8.97 13.33
CA PHE A 561 17.22 8.71 13.91
C PHE A 561 17.23 9.19 15.37
N ASP A 562 18.05 8.57 16.21
CA ASP A 562 18.21 9.02 17.60
C ASP A 562 18.82 10.43 17.69
N THR A 563 19.60 10.82 16.68
CA THR A 563 20.15 12.17 16.45
C THR A 563 19.61 12.84 15.18
N ASP A 564 19.44 14.15 15.21
CA ASP A 564 19.06 14.99 14.07
C ASP A 564 20.26 15.73 13.43
N LYS A 565 21.42 15.71 14.10
CA LYS A 565 22.62 16.40 13.66
C LYS A 565 23.89 15.60 13.95
N LEU A 566 24.78 15.59 12.97
CA LEU A 566 26.14 15.07 13.07
C LEU A 566 27.09 16.16 12.60
N GLU A 567 28.31 16.18 13.15
CA GLU A 567 29.35 17.11 12.74
C GLU A 567 30.64 16.35 12.46
N VAL A 568 31.27 16.64 11.32
CA VAL A 568 32.53 16.03 10.89
C VAL A 568 33.45 17.08 10.28
N LYS A 569 34.76 16.88 10.41
CA LYS A 569 35.76 17.73 9.73
C LYS A 569 35.87 17.36 8.25
N ALA A 570 36.01 18.35 7.39
CA ALA A 570 36.19 18.17 5.96
C ALA A 570 37.37 17.23 5.66
N GLY A 571 37.13 16.22 4.82
CA GLY A 571 38.14 15.25 4.41
C GLY A 571 38.61 14.26 5.48
N SER A 572 38.03 14.25 6.68
CA SER A 572 38.42 13.33 7.74
C SER A 572 37.93 11.90 7.49
N ARG A 573 38.63 10.92 8.05
CA ARG A 573 38.32 9.49 7.96
C ARG A 573 37.27 9.13 9.00
N ILE A 574 36.07 8.74 8.56
CA ILE A 574 34.93 8.47 9.42
C ILE A 574 34.67 6.97 9.50
N LYS A 575 34.49 6.47 10.73
CA LYS A 575 33.81 5.22 11.02
C LYS A 575 32.38 5.53 11.46
N LEU A 576 31.38 5.09 10.72
CA LEU A 576 29.98 5.22 11.11
C LEU A 576 29.43 3.85 11.51
N VAL A 577 28.91 3.76 12.73
CA VAL A 577 28.14 2.62 13.24
C VAL A 577 26.67 3.02 13.21
N PHE A 578 25.87 2.33 12.41
CA PHE A 578 24.42 2.49 12.39
C PHE A 578 23.76 1.30 13.08
N ASN A 579 23.00 1.59 14.13
CA ASN A 579 22.22 0.61 14.90
C ASN A 579 20.75 0.80 14.57
N ASN A 580 20.10 -0.24 14.07
CA ASN A 580 18.66 -0.23 13.93
C ASN A 580 18.02 -0.81 15.20
N ASN A 581 17.69 0.07 16.15
CA ASN A 581 17.02 -0.22 17.41
C ASN A 581 15.49 -0.08 17.32
N ASP A 582 14.95 -0.05 16.10
CA ASP A 582 13.53 0.07 15.81
C ASP A 582 13.00 -1.26 15.26
N ASP A 583 11.68 -1.42 15.24
CA ASP A 583 10.97 -2.61 14.78
C ASP A 583 10.76 -2.68 13.26
N MET A 584 11.20 -1.65 12.55
CA MET A 584 11.13 -1.51 11.10
C MET A 584 12.48 -1.66 10.41
N LEU A 585 12.45 -1.75 9.08
CA LEU A 585 13.64 -1.72 8.26
C LEU A 585 14.16 -0.29 8.09
N HIS A 586 15.44 -0.07 8.40
CA HIS A 586 16.06 1.24 8.23
C HIS A 586 17.43 1.15 7.56
N ASN A 587 17.73 2.10 6.70
CA ASN A 587 19.08 2.38 6.21
C ASN A 587 19.49 3.80 6.60
N PHE A 588 20.79 4.08 6.49
CA PHE A 588 21.37 5.40 6.68
C PHE A 588 22.08 5.80 5.40
N VAL A 589 21.59 6.83 4.72
CA VAL A 589 22.12 7.30 3.43
C VAL A 589 22.55 8.74 3.55
N ILE A 590 23.84 9.01 3.37
CA ILE A 590 24.40 10.36 3.29
C ILE A 590 24.25 10.85 1.86
N THR A 591 23.71 12.07 1.71
CA THR A 591 23.37 12.67 0.42
C THR A 591 24.02 14.03 0.25
N LYS A 592 24.10 14.51 -0.99
CA LYS A 592 24.47 15.90 -1.30
C LYS A 592 23.49 16.90 -0.64
N PRO A 593 23.92 18.15 -0.38
CA PRO A 593 23.03 19.18 0.17
C PRO A 593 21.73 19.31 -0.62
N GLY A 594 20.59 19.32 0.10
CA GLY A 594 19.25 19.46 -0.47
C GLY A 594 18.72 18.24 -1.25
N ALA A 595 19.44 17.12 -1.28
CA ALA A 595 19.10 15.98 -2.13
C ALA A 595 18.33 14.85 -1.42
N ALA A 596 18.12 14.92 -0.10
CA ALA A 596 17.54 13.82 0.69
C ALA A 596 16.16 13.37 0.15
N ASN A 597 15.25 14.30 -0.13
CA ASN A 597 13.93 13.99 -0.68
C ASN A 597 14.03 13.37 -2.07
N ALA A 598 14.86 13.92 -2.96
CA ALA A 598 15.04 13.39 -4.31
C ALA A 598 15.63 11.95 -4.30
N VAL A 599 16.52 11.66 -3.35
CA VAL A 599 17.04 10.30 -3.12
C VAL A 599 15.95 9.38 -2.60
N GLY A 600 15.13 9.82 -1.63
CA GLY A 600 13.96 9.05 -1.17
C GLY A 600 12.97 8.75 -2.29
N ASP A 601 12.64 9.74 -3.13
CA ASP A 601 11.75 9.56 -4.28
C ASP A 601 12.34 8.62 -5.33
N ALA A 602 13.65 8.68 -5.56
CA ALA A 602 14.32 7.75 -6.47
C ALA A 602 14.34 6.31 -5.90
N ALA A 603 14.46 6.16 -4.58
CA ALA A 603 14.37 4.86 -3.91
C ALA A 603 12.99 4.22 -4.07
N LEU A 604 11.90 5.00 -3.99
CA LEU A 604 10.53 4.55 -4.25
C LEU A 604 10.37 3.95 -5.66
N ARG A 605 11.12 4.45 -6.63
CA ARG A 605 11.05 4.02 -8.05
C ARG A 605 11.88 2.77 -8.35
N LEU A 606 12.63 2.22 -7.39
CA LEU A 606 13.38 0.98 -7.58
C LEU A 606 12.47 -0.24 -7.78
N ASN A 607 11.19 -0.14 -7.40
CA ASN A 607 10.19 -1.20 -7.54
C ASN A 607 10.70 -2.54 -6.96
N LEU A 608 10.51 -3.65 -7.68
CA LEU A 608 10.99 -4.99 -7.28
C LEU A 608 12.51 -5.08 -7.04
N ASN A 609 13.30 -4.13 -7.54
CA ASN A 609 14.74 -4.09 -7.30
C ASN A 609 15.09 -3.45 -5.94
N GLY A 610 14.15 -2.77 -5.28
CA GLY A 610 14.36 -2.09 -4.01
C GLY A 610 15.08 -2.96 -2.97
N PRO A 611 14.57 -4.14 -2.62
CA PRO A 611 15.24 -5.04 -1.68
C PRO A 611 16.68 -5.42 -2.08
N LYS A 612 16.92 -5.72 -3.37
CA LYS A 612 18.26 -6.09 -3.88
C LYS A 612 19.24 -4.94 -3.85
N MET A 613 18.73 -3.72 -3.96
CA MET A 613 19.49 -2.47 -3.96
C MET A 613 19.52 -1.81 -2.57
N ASN A 614 18.99 -2.47 -1.54
CA ASN A 614 18.90 -1.96 -0.17
C ASN A 614 18.12 -0.65 -0.06
N TYR A 615 17.22 -0.42 -1.02
CA TYR A 615 16.49 0.83 -1.24
C TYR A 615 17.40 2.04 -1.46
N VAL A 616 18.63 1.85 -1.94
CA VAL A 616 19.56 2.93 -2.27
C VAL A 616 19.61 3.09 -3.80
N PRO A 617 19.10 4.20 -4.36
CA PRO A 617 19.09 4.40 -5.81
C PRO A 617 20.48 4.69 -6.35
N ALA A 618 20.74 4.23 -7.58
CA ALA A 618 21.97 4.53 -8.29
C ALA A 618 21.94 5.98 -8.80
N THR A 619 22.37 6.93 -7.96
CA THR A 619 22.41 8.37 -8.27
C THR A 619 23.70 9.01 -7.76
N PRO A 620 24.23 10.04 -8.43
CA PRO A 620 25.34 10.85 -7.90
C PRO A 620 24.98 11.62 -6.62
N ASN A 621 23.69 11.72 -6.27
CA ASN A 621 23.24 12.39 -5.05
C ASN A 621 23.48 11.58 -3.77
N VAL A 622 23.68 10.26 -3.88
CA VAL A 622 24.09 9.40 -2.75
C VAL A 622 25.61 9.46 -2.63
N LEU A 623 26.12 9.82 -1.46
CA LEU A 623 27.56 9.88 -1.17
C LEU A 623 28.02 8.59 -0.52
N TYR A 624 27.37 8.19 0.58
CA TYR A 624 27.69 6.99 1.35
C TYR A 624 26.40 6.36 1.86
N HIS A 625 26.40 5.05 2.09
CA HIS A 625 25.22 4.39 2.61
C HIS A 625 25.53 3.10 3.36
N THR A 626 24.64 2.75 4.29
CA THR A 626 24.57 1.40 4.86
C THR A 626 23.75 0.48 3.96
N ASN A 627 23.69 -0.78 4.34
CA ASN A 627 22.64 -1.71 3.94
C ASN A 627 21.30 -1.30 4.58
N ILE A 628 20.21 -1.89 4.07
CA ILE A 628 18.93 -1.90 4.79
C ILE A 628 19.06 -2.91 5.94
N LEU A 629 18.89 -2.42 7.17
CA LEU A 629 19.06 -3.20 8.38
C LEU A 629 17.71 -3.75 8.84
N GLN A 630 17.73 -4.99 9.31
CA GLN A 630 16.61 -5.61 10.02
C GLN A 630 16.49 -5.01 11.43
N PRO A 631 15.35 -5.19 12.11
CA PRO A 631 15.22 -4.83 13.53
C PRO A 631 16.33 -5.47 14.38
N GLU A 632 16.84 -4.71 15.34
CA GLU A 632 17.90 -5.12 16.28
C GLU A 632 19.21 -5.58 15.59
N THR A 633 19.51 -5.04 14.40
CA THR A 633 20.78 -5.29 13.70
C THR A 633 21.57 -4.01 13.52
N SER A 634 22.89 -4.14 13.34
CA SER A 634 23.79 -3.01 13.13
C SER A 634 24.74 -3.23 11.95
N GLU A 635 25.21 -2.14 11.36
CA GLU A 635 26.25 -2.15 10.35
C GLU A 635 27.26 -1.03 10.59
N THR A 636 28.53 -1.32 10.32
CA THR A 636 29.60 -0.32 10.29
C THR A 636 30.03 -0.06 8.86
N ILE A 637 30.14 1.22 8.49
CA ILE A 637 30.75 1.67 7.24
C ILE A 637 31.88 2.66 7.49
N TYR A 638 32.82 2.73 6.55
CA TYR A 638 33.98 3.61 6.57
C TYR A 638 33.97 4.51 5.34
N PHE A 639 34.18 5.80 5.52
CA PHE A 639 34.25 6.75 4.41
C PHE A 639 35.09 7.98 4.76
N GLN A 640 35.60 8.66 3.75
CA GLN A 640 36.18 9.99 3.92
C GLN A 640 35.08 11.04 3.84
N ALA A 641 34.97 11.93 4.83
CA ALA A 641 34.00 13.02 4.83
C ALA A 641 34.19 13.92 3.59
N PRO A 642 33.12 14.56 3.07
CA PRO A 642 33.24 15.52 1.99
C PRO A 642 34.30 16.58 2.29
N THR A 643 35.06 17.01 1.29
CA THR A 643 36.11 18.02 1.45
C THR A 643 35.57 19.44 1.42
N GLU A 644 34.38 19.65 0.86
CA GLU A 644 33.70 20.93 0.85
C GLU A 644 32.86 21.10 2.12
N PRO A 645 33.15 22.10 2.98
CA PRO A 645 32.31 22.42 4.12
C PRO A 645 30.89 22.80 3.70
N GLY A 646 29.91 22.42 4.51
CA GLY A 646 28.50 22.69 4.23
C GLY A 646 27.56 21.78 5.00
N ASP A 647 26.26 22.03 4.83
CA ASP A 647 25.20 21.23 5.44
C ASP A 647 24.75 20.14 4.45
N TYR A 648 25.31 18.96 4.64
CA TYR A 648 24.89 17.74 3.95
C TYR A 648 23.71 17.13 4.72
N GLN A 649 23.05 16.14 4.12
CA GLN A 649 21.92 15.47 4.75
C GLN A 649 22.16 13.98 4.85
N PHE A 650 21.66 13.37 5.93
CA PHE A 650 21.47 11.92 6.00
C PHE A 650 19.98 11.60 6.08
N VAL A 651 19.57 10.50 5.44
CA VAL A 651 18.16 10.12 5.29
C VAL A 651 18.00 8.61 5.33
N CYS A 652 16.87 8.15 5.88
CA CYS A 652 16.40 6.80 5.63
C CYS A 652 15.65 6.77 4.31
N SER A 653 16.21 6.08 3.31
CA SER A 653 15.63 5.96 1.97
C SER A 653 14.67 4.77 1.82
N PHE A 654 14.40 4.05 2.91
CA PHE A 654 13.34 3.05 2.90
C PHE A 654 11.98 3.71 2.54
N PRO A 655 11.18 3.11 1.65
CA PRO A 655 9.93 3.68 1.17
C PRO A 655 9.01 4.22 2.27
N GLY A 656 8.61 5.49 2.13
CA GLY A 656 7.76 6.19 3.09
C GLY A 656 8.50 6.85 4.26
N HIS A 657 9.77 6.49 4.52
CA HIS A 657 10.52 7.03 5.68
C HIS A 657 11.19 8.36 5.38
N SER A 658 11.61 8.57 4.13
CA SER A 658 12.49 9.68 3.75
C SER A 658 11.95 11.03 4.16
N SER A 659 10.65 11.28 4.10
CA SER A 659 10.05 12.58 4.43
C SER A 659 10.17 13.00 5.91
N LEU A 660 10.34 12.05 6.83
CA LEU A 660 10.38 12.30 8.28
C LEU A 660 11.71 11.89 8.93
N MET A 661 12.38 10.91 8.35
CA MET A 661 13.58 10.32 8.92
C MET A 661 14.83 10.88 8.23
N GLN A 662 15.16 12.12 8.57
CA GLN A 662 16.33 12.85 8.07
C GLN A 662 17.08 13.54 9.20
N GLY A 663 18.33 13.90 8.94
CA GLY A 663 19.10 14.81 9.75
C GLY A 663 20.21 15.50 8.95
N THR A 664 20.96 16.37 9.62
CA THR A 664 22.00 17.18 8.99
C THR A 664 23.38 16.65 9.33
N LEU A 665 24.21 16.36 8.32
CA LEU A 665 25.64 16.15 8.48
C LEU A 665 26.36 17.46 8.17
N LYS A 666 26.76 18.17 9.23
CA LYS A 666 27.51 19.42 9.10
C LYS A 666 28.99 19.11 8.88
N VAL A 667 29.51 19.52 7.74
CA VAL A 667 30.94 19.40 7.40
C VAL A 667 31.62 20.72 7.72
N VAL A 668 32.53 20.71 8.69
CA VAL A 668 33.27 21.90 9.17
C VAL A 668 34.72 21.89 8.68
N LYS A 669 35.39 23.04 8.75
CA LYS A 669 36.79 23.19 8.32
C LYS A 669 37.79 22.49 9.23
#